data_AF-A0A923IDB5-F1
#
_entry.id   AF-A0A923IDB5-F1
#
_cell.length_a   1.000
_cell.length_b   1.000
_cell.length_c   1.000
_cell.angle_alpha   90.00
_cell.angle_beta   90.00
_cell.angle_gamma   90.00
#
_symmetry.space_group_name_H-M   'P 1'
#
loop_
_entity.id
_entity.type
_entity.pdbx_description
1 polymer ?
#
loop_
_entity_poly.entity_id
_entity_poly.type
_entity_poly.pdbx_seq_one_letter_code
_entity_poly.pdbx_strand_id
1 'polypeptide(L)'
;MAGGGRRRRPAGPPAGDPRGDGGDGGRRRRGLRRADHPGRGEPLGVLRAQRPGLPAGHVPRRRRGARPALDDLRRALGRGRPGRRARARLRRLLDPGRLHDLGRPRREEPRLGVPVTRARPLPGAAGRRRRAAPHPPGRRPRGGGARPGRDRPRLRGPAGGRDDGHGQRREQRLVLVVRRRQPHRLRPRIRHHVPPPPPAGPGPCRRRGGPRTRDPRAARRRSGVKLVIGIHNHQPVGNFDHVIEDIYRSSYLPFLERVERHEGFRFCLHVTGPLLEWLQRHHPEWLERAAFLVRAGRVEVLGGGFYEPILAAIPERDRVGQLRMMCDWVRQHLGADCRGVWMAERVWEPHLAGSLARAGVEFALLDDYHFVQAGVPAERLTHGPLLTDDLGDEVALLPISEQLRYLIPFRDPAETVAACRALHERDPEGVLVMVDDGEKFGAWPGTHDLVYGRGWLDRFCSALVAESDWLELAHPSEVLRARPPRERVYLPPGSYFEMSEWSLPMPAAETFADAVHRYRDQGRWDEMRPFFRGGFWRQFFQKYEESLLMQRRSLLLHEEIAAAEATGADELRVDEARDHLWRAQCNCAYWHGVFGGLYLPHLRHAIYRHLILGTEIIQTVAPPPRAQMVTLVGRAGTDVRLGNDALELYLSPDRGGALVGLEDRREDWNLQNTLRRRREAYHTKIERAPLVGQGGGDAAGEGQGVSIHDLVTRVTPEIKRALAVDPQPRYSLLERFLHLDAGFPDVLPDMGGQDGGDFAAAPAAMTSPRFGQTGSLEDDRFQTRRDGRYRDRDGRSYPLQVEKTVALHRNGAAFDIAWTVRNTGREPVRCRFAPEWNLALYDGGAYAPEGGEPAVPLDSVRLDRRRELAVLVPLHRAALRWELGNEAEVWIHAVRTATQAEDGFRLTYQGHLLLFVWDLDLEPGVTQTFRQSFAVEHGVATTREA
;
A
#
# COMPACT_ATOMS: atom_id res chain seq x y z
N MET A 1 -49.87 -29.47 36.93
CA MET A 1 -50.12 -30.78 37.59
C MET A 1 -48.80 -31.28 38.21
N ALA A 2 -48.80 -32.30 39.06
CA ALA A 2 -47.60 -32.83 39.74
C ALA A 2 -46.67 -33.60 38.78
N GLY A 3 -45.39 -33.92 39.06
CA GLY A 3 -44.47 -33.70 40.21
C GLY A 3 -43.06 -34.21 39.82
N GLY A 4 -42.00 -34.31 40.65
CA GLY A 4 -41.72 -34.01 42.07
C GLY A 4 -40.66 -35.00 42.61
N GLY A 5 -39.69 -34.69 43.49
CA GLY A 5 -39.33 -33.46 44.21
C GLY A 5 -38.34 -33.73 45.39
N ARG A 6 -38.14 -32.74 46.28
CA ARG A 6 -37.53 -32.83 47.66
C ARG A 6 -36.01 -33.12 47.77
N ARG A 7 -35.24 -32.63 48.78
CA ARG A 7 -35.44 -31.55 49.81
C ARG A 7 -34.08 -31.14 50.49
N ARG A 8 -33.90 -29.81 50.70
CA ARG A 8 -33.24 -29.09 51.83
C ARG A 8 -31.74 -29.30 52.22
N ARG A 9 -31.13 -28.20 52.74
CA ARG A 9 -29.86 -28.10 53.51
C ARG A 9 -30.07 -28.49 55.01
N PRO A 10 -29.01 -28.62 55.84
CA PRO A 10 -28.55 -27.46 56.63
C PRO A 10 -27.00 -27.35 56.80
N ALA A 11 -26.52 -26.51 57.73
CA ALA A 11 -25.11 -26.13 57.96
C ALA A 11 -24.47 -26.79 59.22
N GLY A 12 -23.16 -26.60 59.45
CA GLY A 12 -22.50 -26.93 60.74
C GLY A 12 -20.94 -26.91 60.71
N PRO A 13 -20.24 -26.32 61.71
CA PRO A 13 -18.77 -26.39 61.94
C PRO A 13 -18.45 -27.39 63.10
N PRO A 14 -17.31 -27.39 63.85
CA PRO A 14 -16.07 -26.56 63.82
C PRO A 14 -14.70 -27.29 64.12
N ALA A 15 -13.63 -26.48 64.20
CA ALA A 15 -12.45 -26.58 65.10
C ALA A 15 -11.38 -27.71 64.97
N GLY A 16 -10.14 -27.40 65.39
CA GLY A 16 -9.04 -28.37 65.58
C GLY A 16 -7.61 -27.80 65.55
N ASP A 17 -7.14 -27.21 66.64
CA ASP A 17 -5.70 -27.03 66.97
C ASP A 17 -5.40 -27.91 68.21
N PRO A 18 -4.30 -28.69 68.23
CA PRO A 18 -3.18 -28.28 69.09
C PRO A 18 -1.76 -28.66 68.60
N ARG A 19 -0.83 -27.71 68.76
CA ARG A 19 0.52 -27.83 69.40
C ARG A 19 1.41 -29.06 69.10
N GLY A 20 2.66 -28.79 68.69
CA GLY A 20 3.80 -29.72 68.79
C GLY A 20 5.12 -28.95 68.98
N ASP A 21 5.97 -29.39 69.91
CA ASP A 21 7.15 -28.65 70.41
C ASP A 21 8.49 -29.15 69.84
N GLY A 22 9.54 -28.32 69.95
CA GLY A 22 10.94 -28.78 70.02
C GLY A 22 11.85 -28.59 68.80
N GLY A 23 13.04 -27.98 69.02
CA GLY A 23 14.14 -27.93 68.03
C GLY A 23 15.13 -26.76 68.18
N ASP A 24 15.92 -26.69 69.26
CA ASP A 24 17.04 -25.72 69.38
C ASP A 24 18.24 -26.12 68.49
N GLY A 25 19.02 -25.15 67.99
CA GLY A 25 19.91 -25.37 66.84
C GLY A 25 20.92 -24.28 66.44
N GLY A 26 21.55 -23.56 67.38
CA GLY A 26 22.94 -23.09 67.16
C GLY A 26 23.21 -21.74 66.43
N ARG A 27 23.15 -20.64 67.21
CA ARG A 27 24.14 -19.53 67.30
C ARG A 27 25.28 -19.47 66.23
N ARG A 28 25.58 -18.34 65.56
CA ARG A 28 26.34 -17.19 66.14
C ARG A 28 26.41 -15.91 65.24
N ARG A 29 25.70 -14.85 65.67
CA ARG A 29 26.17 -13.47 66.02
C ARG A 29 27.19 -12.66 65.17
N ARG A 30 26.73 -11.45 64.79
CA ARG A 30 27.32 -10.07 64.97
C ARG A 30 28.33 -9.49 63.94
N GLY A 31 28.17 -8.18 63.65
CA GLY A 31 29.12 -7.33 62.88
C GLY A 31 28.66 -5.85 62.66
N LEU A 32 28.44 -5.08 63.73
CA LEU A 32 27.76 -3.75 63.75
C LEU A 32 28.62 -2.51 63.35
N ARG A 33 27.94 -1.45 62.82
CA ARG A 33 28.25 0.03 62.77
C ARG A 33 29.16 0.56 61.63
N ARG A 34 28.73 1.55 60.80
CA ARG A 34 28.53 3.02 61.03
C ARG A 34 29.82 3.70 61.58
N ALA A 35 30.37 4.83 61.09
CA ALA A 35 29.86 5.99 60.33
C ALA A 35 31.01 6.97 59.90
N ASP A 36 30.62 8.09 59.27
CA ASP A 36 31.21 9.46 59.25
C ASP A 36 32.52 9.82 58.47
N HIS A 37 32.29 10.50 57.34
CA HIS A 37 32.82 11.82 56.86
C HIS A 37 33.76 12.69 57.76
N PRO A 38 34.38 13.78 57.21
CA PRO A 38 34.79 14.07 55.81
C PRO A 38 36.21 14.72 55.70
N GLY A 39 36.68 15.04 54.48
CA GLY A 39 37.91 15.84 54.27
C GLY A 39 37.99 16.52 52.89
N ARG A 40 38.61 17.72 52.82
CA ARG A 40 38.81 18.53 51.59
C ARG A 40 40.29 18.50 51.16
N GLY A 41 40.60 18.70 49.87
CA GLY A 41 41.99 18.93 49.42
C GLY A 41 42.21 19.02 47.90
N GLU A 42 42.23 20.24 47.37
CA GLU A 42 42.79 20.63 46.04
C GLU A 42 44.13 21.38 46.27
N PRO A 43 44.94 21.79 45.25
CA PRO A 43 45.16 21.28 43.88
C PRO A 43 46.68 21.28 43.49
N LEU A 44 47.00 21.35 42.17
CA LEU A 44 48.28 21.78 41.52
C LEU A 44 49.47 20.77 41.44
N GLY A 45 50.29 20.87 40.35
CA GLY A 45 51.57 20.15 40.22
C GLY A 45 52.15 19.90 38.80
N VAL A 46 52.39 20.93 37.98
CA VAL A 46 52.97 20.79 36.61
C VAL A 46 54.48 20.45 36.61
N LEU A 47 54.97 19.59 35.69
CA LEU A 47 56.30 19.73 35.03
C LEU A 47 56.50 18.85 33.75
N ARG A 48 57.72 18.82 33.18
CA ARG A 48 57.98 18.71 31.71
C ARG A 48 59.13 17.77 31.28
N ALA A 49 59.05 17.29 30.02
CA ALA A 49 60.13 16.82 29.13
C ALA A 49 60.80 15.45 29.47
N GLN A 50 61.54 14.75 28.60
CA GLN A 50 62.27 15.11 27.35
C GLN A 50 62.13 14.07 26.19
N ARG A 51 62.77 14.34 25.03
CA ARG A 51 63.04 13.42 23.88
C ARG A 51 64.56 13.29 23.66
N PRO A 52 65.08 12.20 23.09
CA PRO A 52 65.40 12.12 21.64
C PRO A 52 64.97 10.78 20.99
N GLY A 53 65.11 10.49 19.68
CA GLY A 53 65.67 11.24 18.54
C GLY A 53 65.27 10.61 17.18
N LEU A 54 65.87 11.07 16.06
CA LEU A 54 65.64 10.59 14.67
C LEU A 54 67.00 10.36 13.96
N PRO A 55 67.04 9.57 12.87
CA PRO A 55 67.20 10.23 11.55
C PRO A 55 66.43 9.59 10.36
N ALA A 56 66.58 10.25 9.21
CA ALA A 56 65.95 10.08 7.88
C ALA A 56 65.89 8.66 7.25
N GLY A 57 65.11 8.41 6.18
CA GLY A 57 64.11 9.29 5.53
C GLY A 57 64.11 9.24 3.98
N HIS A 58 62.95 8.97 3.37
CA HIS A 58 62.69 9.10 1.93
C HIS A 58 61.26 9.57 1.65
N VAL A 59 61.05 10.27 0.52
CA VAL A 59 59.82 11.01 0.20
C VAL A 59 59.43 10.78 -1.27
N PRO A 60 58.17 10.40 -1.56
CA PRO A 60 57.40 11.27 -2.46
C PRO A 60 55.89 11.40 -2.18
N ARG A 61 55.37 12.60 -2.50
CA ARG A 61 53.99 12.91 -2.96
C ARG A 61 52.82 12.76 -1.98
N ARG A 62 52.51 13.88 -1.30
CA ARG A 62 51.14 14.24 -0.87
C ARG A 62 50.16 14.09 -2.05
N ARG A 63 49.09 13.29 -1.91
CA ARG A 63 47.89 13.45 -2.74
C ARG A 63 47.06 14.63 -2.19
N ARG A 64 46.70 15.60 -3.03
CA ARG A 64 45.74 16.65 -2.66
C ARG A 64 44.34 16.03 -2.57
N GLY A 65 43.66 16.21 -1.44
CA GLY A 65 42.25 15.83 -1.30
C GLY A 65 41.35 16.69 -2.20
N ALA A 66 40.32 16.08 -2.80
CA ALA A 66 39.39 16.77 -3.69
C ALA A 66 38.36 17.58 -2.89
N ARG A 67 38.73 18.80 -2.46
CA ARG A 67 37.81 19.78 -1.85
C ARG A 67 37.58 21.14 -2.57
N PRO A 68 38.37 21.62 -3.56
CA PRO A 68 38.07 22.91 -4.20
C PRO A 68 36.96 22.84 -5.27
N ALA A 69 36.61 21.65 -5.77
CA ALA A 69 35.80 21.50 -6.98
C ALA A 69 34.31 21.91 -6.83
N LEU A 70 33.77 21.94 -5.62
CA LEU A 70 32.35 22.25 -5.36
C LEU A 70 32.06 23.75 -5.29
N ASP A 71 32.97 24.54 -4.71
CA ASP A 71 32.80 26.00 -4.65
C ASP A 71 33.01 26.66 -6.01
N ASP A 72 33.92 26.13 -6.84
CA ASP A 72 34.05 26.55 -8.23
C ASP A 72 32.81 26.16 -9.06
N LEU A 73 32.16 25.03 -8.76
CA LEU A 73 30.90 24.63 -9.41
C LEU A 73 29.75 25.59 -9.06
N ARG A 74 29.63 25.98 -7.78
CA ARG A 74 28.66 26.99 -7.32
C ARG A 74 28.91 28.35 -7.99
N ARG A 75 30.16 28.78 -8.13
CA ARG A 75 30.52 30.02 -8.85
C ARG A 75 30.21 29.94 -10.34
N ALA A 76 30.45 28.79 -10.98
CA ALA A 76 30.20 28.58 -12.41
C ALA A 76 28.69 28.55 -12.75
N LEU A 77 27.85 27.98 -11.89
CA LEU A 77 26.40 27.91 -12.09
C LEU A 77 25.71 29.28 -11.91
N GLY A 78 26.32 30.22 -11.18
CA GLY A 78 25.79 31.56 -10.97
C GLY A 78 25.82 32.48 -12.20
N ARG A 79 26.48 32.11 -13.32
CA ARG A 79 26.59 32.96 -14.53
C ARG A 79 26.58 32.18 -15.85
N GLY A 80 25.37 31.76 -16.28
CA GLY A 80 25.08 31.39 -17.68
C GLY A 80 25.20 29.90 -18.04
N ARG A 81 24.59 29.52 -19.17
CA ARG A 81 24.45 28.11 -19.60
C ARG A 81 25.82 27.51 -20.01
N PRO A 82 26.27 26.37 -19.45
CA PRO A 82 27.57 25.77 -19.78
C PRO A 82 27.59 25.11 -21.17
N GLY A 83 28.65 25.42 -21.94
CA GLY A 83 28.85 24.98 -23.32
C GLY A 83 29.23 23.50 -23.49
N ARG A 84 29.21 23.01 -24.75
CA ARG A 84 29.32 21.58 -25.11
C ARG A 84 30.50 20.84 -24.45
N ARG A 85 31.70 21.45 -24.36
CA ARG A 85 32.88 20.82 -23.71
C ARG A 85 32.72 20.61 -22.20
N ALA A 86 32.00 21.47 -21.50
CA ALA A 86 31.69 21.29 -20.07
C ALA A 86 30.67 20.15 -19.86
N ARG A 87 29.60 20.11 -20.68
CA ARG A 87 28.62 19.01 -20.67
C ARG A 87 29.27 17.64 -20.96
N ALA A 88 30.22 17.59 -21.88
CA ALA A 88 30.99 16.37 -22.17
C ALA A 88 31.92 15.94 -21.02
N ARG A 89 32.38 16.87 -20.17
CA ARG A 89 33.11 16.55 -18.93
C ARG A 89 32.17 16.06 -17.82
N LEU A 90 30.99 16.66 -17.67
CA LEU A 90 29.96 16.20 -16.73
C LEU A 90 29.54 14.76 -17.02
N ARG A 91 29.23 14.44 -18.29
CA ARG A 91 28.89 13.06 -18.72
C ARG A 91 29.99 12.03 -18.46
N ARG A 92 31.25 12.42 -18.30
CA ARG A 92 32.38 11.53 -17.95
C ARG A 92 32.67 11.44 -16.44
N LEU A 93 31.96 12.21 -15.62
CA LEU A 93 32.02 12.17 -14.15
C LEU A 93 30.76 11.53 -13.53
N LEU A 94 29.75 11.24 -14.35
CA LEU A 94 28.45 10.68 -13.98
C LEU A 94 28.18 9.35 -14.71
N ASP A 95 29.25 8.62 -15.05
CA ASP A 95 29.21 7.32 -15.73
C ASP A 95 29.32 6.20 -14.67
N PRO A 96 28.25 5.40 -14.44
CA PRO A 96 28.26 4.35 -13.40
C PRO A 96 29.19 3.18 -13.71
N GLY A 97 29.60 3.00 -14.97
CA GLY A 97 30.26 1.78 -15.48
C GLY A 97 31.66 1.47 -14.94
N ARG A 98 32.12 2.16 -13.88
CA ARG A 98 33.44 1.97 -13.25
C ARG A 98 33.41 1.62 -11.76
N LEU A 99 32.24 1.43 -11.15
CA LEU A 99 32.11 0.98 -9.76
C LEU A 99 31.94 -0.55 -9.61
N HIS A 100 31.80 -1.30 -10.70
CA HIS A 100 31.38 -2.71 -10.66
C HIS A 100 32.49 -3.77 -10.53
N ASP A 101 33.77 -3.40 -10.52
CA ASP A 101 34.89 -4.36 -10.72
C ASP A 101 35.75 -4.62 -9.47
N LEU A 102 35.21 -4.37 -8.28
CA LEU A 102 35.84 -4.67 -6.98
C LEU A 102 34.86 -5.42 -6.05
N GLY A 103 34.42 -6.61 -6.47
CA GLY A 103 33.37 -7.34 -5.74
C GLY A 103 33.08 -8.78 -6.19
N ARG A 104 34.10 -9.57 -6.59
CA ARG A 104 33.93 -11.00 -6.94
C ARG A 104 34.74 -11.92 -6.03
N PRO A 105 34.09 -12.73 -5.16
CA PRO A 105 34.74 -13.89 -4.55
C PRO A 105 35.10 -14.91 -5.64
N ARG A 106 36.34 -15.41 -5.64
CA ARG A 106 36.68 -16.61 -6.43
C ARG A 106 36.07 -17.82 -5.73
N ARG A 107 35.30 -18.64 -6.45
CA ARG A 107 34.98 -20.01 -6.01
C ARG A 107 36.08 -20.95 -6.46
N GLU A 108 36.60 -21.75 -5.55
CA GLU A 108 37.49 -22.87 -5.87
C GLU A 108 36.65 -24.15 -6.02
N GLU A 109 37.00 -24.99 -6.99
CA GLU A 109 36.35 -26.28 -7.24
C GLU A 109 37.13 -27.43 -6.58
N PRO A 110 36.50 -28.26 -5.74
CA PRO A 110 37.07 -29.55 -5.35
C PRO A 110 36.88 -30.56 -6.50
N ARG A 111 37.99 -30.94 -7.15
CA ARG A 111 37.98 -32.05 -8.12
C ARG A 111 37.97 -33.40 -7.41
N LEU A 112 36.93 -34.20 -7.63
CA LEU A 112 36.94 -35.65 -7.47
C LEU A 112 36.21 -36.27 -8.66
N GLY A 113 36.65 -37.42 -9.15
CA GLY A 113 36.08 -38.02 -10.36
C GLY A 113 35.95 -39.54 -10.29
N VAL A 114 35.07 -40.05 -11.14
CA VAL A 114 35.21 -41.28 -11.96
C VAL A 114 35.45 -42.62 -11.19
N PRO A 115 34.68 -43.71 -11.44
CA PRO A 115 34.10 -44.07 -12.74
C PRO A 115 32.61 -44.45 -12.78
N VAL A 116 32.13 -44.58 -14.02
CA VAL A 116 30.85 -45.18 -14.41
C VAL A 116 30.93 -46.71 -14.35
N THR A 117 29.86 -47.38 -13.90
CA THR A 117 29.54 -48.76 -14.29
C THR A 117 28.10 -48.86 -14.80
N ARG A 118 27.88 -49.69 -15.83
CA ARG A 118 26.55 -50.00 -16.39
C ARG A 118 26.06 -51.34 -15.84
N ALA A 119 24.77 -51.44 -15.56
CA ALA A 119 24.06 -52.72 -15.41
C ALA A 119 22.76 -52.70 -16.26
N ARG A 120 22.32 -53.86 -16.75
CA ARG A 120 21.12 -54.04 -17.58
C ARG A 120 19.94 -54.60 -16.75
N PRO A 121 18.68 -54.36 -17.15
CA PRO A 121 17.49 -54.91 -16.51
C PRO A 121 17.18 -56.35 -17.00
N LEU A 122 16.43 -57.13 -16.19
CA LEU A 122 15.72 -58.38 -16.54
C LEU A 122 14.59 -58.65 -15.49
N PRO A 123 13.62 -59.59 -15.68
CA PRO A 123 12.20 -59.21 -15.61
C PRO A 123 11.23 -60.17 -14.87
N GLY A 124 9.92 -59.88 -14.92
CA GLY A 124 8.80 -60.77 -14.54
C GLY A 124 8.20 -60.47 -13.16
N ALA A 125 6.97 -60.87 -12.82
CA ALA A 125 5.88 -61.55 -13.55
C ALA A 125 4.52 -61.09 -12.94
N ALA A 126 3.47 -60.72 -13.69
CA ALA A 126 2.46 -61.53 -14.38
C ALA A 126 1.42 -62.30 -13.49
N GLY A 127 0.16 -61.82 -13.48
CA GLY A 127 -1.04 -62.47 -12.88
C GLY A 127 -2.10 -61.41 -12.52
N ARG A 128 -3.32 -61.31 -13.09
CA ARG A 128 -4.50 -62.23 -13.13
C ARG A 128 -5.12 -62.48 -11.74
N ARG A 129 -6.45 -62.41 -11.48
CA ARG A 129 -7.66 -62.09 -12.32
C ARG A 129 -8.94 -62.00 -11.44
N ARG A 130 -9.82 -61.00 -11.66
CA ARG A 130 -11.31 -61.01 -11.40
C ARG A 130 -11.74 -61.16 -9.89
N ARG A 131 -13.01 -61.03 -9.43
CA ARG A 131 -14.36 -60.90 -10.07
C ARG A 131 -15.44 -60.32 -9.10
N ALA A 132 -16.44 -59.61 -9.64
CA ALA A 132 -17.87 -59.51 -9.21
C ALA A 132 -18.32 -58.92 -7.83
N ALA A 133 -19.58 -58.45 -7.79
CA ALA A 133 -20.36 -57.96 -6.63
C ALA A 133 -21.56 -58.91 -6.32
N PRO A 134 -22.38 -58.69 -5.25
CA PRO A 134 -23.74 -58.11 -5.47
C PRO A 134 -24.41 -57.33 -4.27
N HIS A 135 -25.63 -56.81 -4.52
CA HIS A 135 -26.67 -56.27 -3.58
C HIS A 135 -27.75 -57.36 -3.25
N PRO A 136 -28.97 -57.13 -2.63
CA PRO A 136 -29.62 -55.99 -1.92
C PRO A 136 -30.05 -56.39 -0.44
N PRO A 137 -31.32 -56.48 0.08
CA PRO A 137 -32.58 -55.67 0.01
C PRO A 137 -33.40 -55.41 1.34
N GLY A 138 -34.12 -54.27 1.44
CA GLY A 138 -35.41 -54.13 2.19
C GLY A 138 -35.40 -53.40 3.56
N ARG A 139 -36.53 -52.92 4.15
CA ARG A 139 -37.95 -52.74 3.72
C ARG A 139 -38.68 -51.65 4.59
N ARG A 140 -39.88 -51.17 4.19
CA ARG A 140 -40.74 -50.15 4.91
C ARG A 140 -41.80 -50.79 5.85
N PRO A 141 -42.57 -50.03 6.69
CA PRO A 141 -43.95 -49.61 6.27
C PRO A 141 -44.60 -48.33 6.90
N ARG A 142 -45.51 -47.65 6.14
CA ARG A 142 -46.74 -46.84 6.52
C ARG A 142 -46.62 -45.63 7.50
N GLY A 143 -47.45 -44.55 7.44
CA GLY A 143 -48.44 -44.05 6.45
C GLY A 143 -49.48 -43.05 7.02
N GLY A 144 -50.08 -42.16 6.18
CA GLY A 144 -51.39 -41.49 6.43
C GLY A 144 -51.47 -39.92 6.49
N GLY A 145 -52.57 -39.33 5.94
CA GLY A 145 -53.24 -38.15 6.56
C GLY A 145 -53.24 -36.73 5.93
N ALA A 146 -54.22 -36.45 5.04
CA ALA A 146 -55.03 -35.19 4.92
C ALA A 146 -54.46 -33.75 4.62
N ARG A 147 -55.35 -32.92 4.06
CA ARG A 147 -55.39 -31.42 3.95
C ARG A 147 -56.59 -30.90 4.82
N PRO A 148 -57.11 -29.63 4.85
CA PRO A 148 -56.77 -28.36 4.14
C PRO A 148 -56.90 -27.02 4.96
N GLY A 149 -56.67 -25.86 4.32
CA GLY A 149 -57.71 -24.80 4.20
C GLY A 149 -57.78 -23.52 5.10
N ARG A 150 -57.64 -22.36 4.43
CA ARG A 150 -58.48 -21.12 4.47
C ARG A 150 -58.52 -20.07 5.63
N ASP A 151 -58.39 -18.81 5.19
CA ASP A 151 -59.23 -17.59 5.44
C ASP A 151 -59.05 -16.61 6.64
N ARG A 152 -59.67 -15.42 6.46
CA ARG A 152 -59.53 -14.13 7.20
C ARG A 152 -60.59 -13.92 8.31
N PRO A 153 -60.55 -12.80 9.07
CA PRO A 153 -61.57 -11.74 8.86
C PRO A 153 -61.07 -10.26 8.98
N ARG A 154 -62.00 -9.29 9.12
CA ARG A 154 -61.81 -7.81 9.13
C ARG A 154 -62.68 -7.12 10.24
N LEU A 155 -62.53 -5.79 10.38
CA LEU A 155 -63.41 -4.80 11.09
C LEU A 155 -63.14 -4.67 12.62
N ARG A 156 -63.42 -3.55 13.33
CA ARG A 156 -64.30 -2.37 13.11
C ARG A 156 -63.64 -1.02 13.57
N GLY A 157 -64.30 0.13 13.29
CA GLY A 157 -64.10 1.43 13.99
C GLY A 157 -65.03 1.62 15.21
N PRO A 158 -65.12 2.81 15.85
CA PRO A 158 -65.91 3.93 15.29
C PRO A 158 -65.41 5.38 15.62
N ALA A 159 -66.30 6.37 15.45
CA ALA A 159 -66.16 7.84 15.60
C ALA A 159 -66.04 8.36 17.06
N GLY A 160 -65.86 9.65 17.39
CA GLY A 160 -65.74 10.90 16.59
C GLY A 160 -65.82 12.17 17.46
N GLY A 161 -65.83 13.37 16.85
CA GLY A 161 -65.96 14.67 17.55
C GLY A 161 -65.64 15.87 16.62
N ARG A 162 -66.08 17.08 16.98
CA ARG A 162 -65.96 18.33 16.17
C ARG A 162 -65.82 19.58 17.04
N ASP A 163 -65.14 20.58 16.47
CA ASP A 163 -65.21 22.05 16.69
C ASP A 163 -65.00 22.55 18.16
N ASP A 164 -64.44 23.72 18.47
CA ASP A 164 -64.04 24.89 17.66
C ASP A 164 -62.91 25.69 18.39
N GLY A 165 -62.31 26.72 17.77
CA GLY A 165 -61.58 27.78 18.52
C GLY A 165 -60.08 28.05 18.18
N HIS A 166 -59.84 29.22 17.58
CA HIS A 166 -58.54 29.77 17.12
C HIS A 166 -57.36 29.85 18.13
N GLY A 167 -56.12 29.68 17.64
CA GLY A 167 -54.88 30.08 18.33
C GLY A 167 -53.62 30.04 17.45
N GLN A 168 -53.11 31.21 17.01
CA GLN A 168 -52.03 31.30 16.02
C GLN A 168 -50.64 30.84 16.51
N ARG A 169 -49.95 30.02 15.70
CA ARG A 169 -48.66 30.35 15.05
C ARG A 169 -48.33 29.34 13.94
N ARG A 170 -47.70 29.81 12.86
CA ARG A 170 -47.44 29.01 11.65
C ARG A 170 -45.98 28.54 11.60
N GLU A 171 -45.78 27.23 11.54
CA GLU A 171 -44.76 26.68 10.64
C GLU A 171 -45.38 26.52 9.25
N GLN A 172 -44.66 26.88 8.18
CA GLN A 172 -44.74 26.12 6.94
C GLN A 172 -43.57 26.39 5.98
N ARG A 173 -43.25 25.34 5.23
CA ARG A 173 -42.28 25.26 4.14
C ARG A 173 -42.43 26.40 3.13
N LEU A 174 -41.33 26.82 2.51
CA LEU A 174 -41.37 27.45 1.19
C LEU A 174 -40.41 26.75 0.22
N VAL A 175 -40.86 26.57 -1.02
CA VAL A 175 -40.06 26.04 -2.14
C VAL A 175 -39.19 27.15 -2.70
N LEU A 176 -37.88 26.92 -2.85
CA LEU A 176 -36.98 27.92 -3.42
C LEU A 176 -36.98 27.86 -4.95
N VAL A 177 -37.76 28.74 -5.59
CA VAL A 177 -37.75 28.91 -7.05
C VAL A 177 -36.57 29.79 -7.47
N VAL A 178 -35.55 29.21 -8.10
CA VAL A 178 -34.37 29.94 -8.59
C VAL A 178 -34.71 30.77 -9.83
N ARG A 179 -34.98 32.07 -9.64
CA ARG A 179 -35.09 33.04 -10.75
C ARG A 179 -33.71 33.52 -11.19
N ARG A 180 -33.36 33.27 -12.47
CA ARG A 180 -32.19 33.86 -13.13
C ARG A 180 -32.29 35.40 -13.15
N ARG A 181 -31.17 36.08 -12.87
CA ARG A 181 -30.90 37.46 -13.31
C ARG A 181 -29.47 37.53 -13.86
N GLN A 182 -29.30 38.16 -15.02
CA GLN A 182 -28.00 38.57 -15.54
C GLN A 182 -27.61 39.94 -14.99
N PRO A 183 -26.32 40.23 -14.85
CA PRO A 183 -25.76 41.56 -15.06
C PRO A 183 -25.07 41.66 -16.43
N HIS A 184 -24.94 42.87 -16.97
CA HIS A 184 -24.40 43.10 -18.32
C HIS A 184 -22.87 43.18 -18.39
N ARG A 185 -22.35 43.02 -19.62
CA ARG A 185 -20.95 43.23 -19.99
C ARG A 185 -20.50 44.67 -19.72
N LEU A 186 -19.25 44.83 -19.28
CA LEU A 186 -18.33 45.86 -19.78
C LEU A 186 -16.89 45.31 -19.72
N ARG A 187 -16.11 45.50 -20.78
CA ARG A 187 -14.65 45.27 -20.83
C ARG A 187 -14.01 46.41 -21.62
N PRO A 188 -12.92 47.04 -21.15
CA PRO A 188 -12.14 47.95 -21.96
C PRO A 188 -11.42 47.19 -23.08
N ARG A 189 -11.16 47.87 -24.21
CA ARG A 189 -10.35 47.35 -25.32
C ARG A 189 -8.97 48.02 -25.30
N ILE A 190 -7.91 47.22 -25.33
CA ILE A 190 -6.62 47.63 -25.90
C ILE A 190 -6.28 46.59 -26.97
N ARG A 191 -5.75 47.03 -28.12
CA ARG A 191 -5.45 46.19 -29.29
C ARG A 191 -3.96 46.03 -29.46
N HIS A 192 -3.51 44.82 -29.79
CA HIS A 192 -2.35 44.63 -30.66
C HIS A 192 -2.73 43.70 -31.82
N HIS A 193 -2.16 43.94 -33.00
CA HIS A 193 -2.51 43.27 -34.25
C HIS A 193 -1.51 42.15 -34.57
N VAL A 194 -2.03 40.98 -34.98
CA VAL A 194 -1.34 40.04 -35.87
C VAL A 194 -2.37 39.57 -36.91
N PRO A 195 -2.09 39.60 -38.22
CA PRO A 195 -3.03 39.20 -39.25
C PRO A 195 -3.04 37.67 -39.49
N PRO A 196 -4.16 37.07 -39.94
CA PRO A 196 -4.20 35.67 -40.37
C PRO A 196 -3.59 35.48 -41.78
N PRO A 197 -3.18 34.25 -42.14
CA PRO A 197 -2.69 33.93 -43.49
C PRO A 197 -3.83 33.95 -44.54
N PRO A 198 -3.50 34.20 -45.82
CA PRO A 198 -4.50 34.30 -46.90
C PRO A 198 -5.01 32.92 -47.39
N PRO A 199 -6.23 32.85 -47.96
CA PRO A 199 -6.77 31.63 -48.53
C PRO A 199 -6.11 31.27 -49.89
N ALA A 200 -5.85 29.99 -50.12
CA ALA A 200 -5.32 29.50 -51.38
C ALA A 200 -6.41 29.45 -52.48
N GLY A 201 -6.20 30.17 -53.58
CA GLY A 201 -7.06 30.13 -54.77
C GLY A 201 -6.82 28.89 -55.67
N PRO A 202 -7.73 28.56 -56.58
CA PRO A 202 -7.74 27.27 -57.28
C PRO A 202 -7.02 27.23 -58.63
N GLY A 203 -6.40 26.09 -58.94
CA GLY A 203 -6.11 25.64 -60.32
C GLY A 203 -4.91 24.69 -60.44
N PRO A 204 -4.69 24.03 -61.59
CA PRO A 204 -5.62 23.81 -62.71
C PRO A 204 -5.96 22.31 -62.91
N CYS A 205 -7.12 21.99 -63.50
CA CYS A 205 -7.52 20.61 -63.78
C CYS A 205 -6.82 20.05 -65.03
N ARG A 206 -6.26 18.82 -64.98
CA ARG A 206 -5.90 18.05 -66.18
C ARG A 206 -6.24 16.55 -66.12
N ARG A 207 -7.17 16.19 -67.02
CA ARG A 207 -7.42 14.88 -67.66
C ARG A 207 -7.96 13.72 -66.81
N ARG A 208 -9.11 13.22 -67.27
CA ARG A 208 -9.87 12.06 -66.77
C ARG A 208 -9.10 10.76 -66.99
N GLY A 209 -9.05 9.91 -65.97
CA GLY A 209 -9.01 8.45 -66.16
C GLY A 209 -10.45 7.91 -66.25
N GLY A 210 -10.67 6.82 -67.00
CA GLY A 210 -11.99 6.21 -67.16
C GLY A 210 -12.49 5.52 -65.87
N PRO A 211 -13.79 5.17 -65.80
CA PRO A 211 -14.36 4.49 -64.64
C PRO A 211 -13.74 3.10 -64.49
N ARG A 212 -12.88 2.92 -63.48
CA ARG A 212 -12.53 1.57 -63.01
C ARG A 212 -13.80 0.91 -62.49
N THR A 213 -14.21 -0.18 -63.12
CA THR A 213 -15.31 -1.02 -62.67
C THR A 213 -15.09 -1.41 -61.21
N ARG A 214 -16.00 -1.01 -60.31
CA ARG A 214 -16.05 -1.57 -58.96
C ARG A 214 -16.34 -3.05 -59.10
N ASP A 215 -15.39 -3.90 -58.75
CA ASP A 215 -15.66 -5.33 -58.59
C ASP A 215 -16.71 -5.50 -57.49
N PRO A 216 -17.91 -6.06 -57.79
CA PRO A 216 -18.94 -6.27 -56.78
C PRO A 216 -18.50 -7.24 -55.67
N ARG A 217 -17.46 -8.05 -55.89
CA ARG A 217 -16.95 -9.05 -54.93
C ARG A 217 -16.10 -8.42 -53.83
N ALA A 218 -15.41 -7.31 -54.12
CA ALA A 218 -14.63 -6.56 -53.12
C ALA A 218 -15.49 -5.83 -52.07
N ALA A 219 -16.81 -5.74 -52.27
CA ALA A 219 -17.73 -5.08 -51.35
C ALA A 219 -18.25 -5.98 -50.21
N ARG A 220 -18.02 -7.30 -50.26
CA ARG A 220 -18.21 -8.18 -49.10
C ARG A 220 -17.00 -8.07 -48.17
N ARG A 221 -17.03 -7.12 -47.22
CA ARG A 221 -16.26 -7.27 -45.98
C ARG A 221 -16.62 -8.64 -45.38
N ARG A 222 -15.62 -9.47 -45.07
CA ARG A 222 -15.85 -10.74 -44.37
C ARG A 222 -16.37 -10.43 -42.97
N SER A 223 -17.54 -10.97 -42.64
CA SER A 223 -18.07 -11.00 -41.28
C SER A 223 -17.24 -12.00 -40.47
N GLY A 224 -16.53 -11.52 -39.47
CA GLY A 224 -15.65 -12.32 -38.61
C GLY A 224 -15.63 -11.79 -37.18
N VAL A 225 -15.38 -12.70 -36.25
CA VAL A 225 -15.25 -12.39 -34.82
C VAL A 225 -14.01 -11.54 -34.61
N LYS A 226 -14.12 -10.48 -33.82
CA LYS A 226 -13.00 -9.61 -33.46
C LYS A 226 -12.45 -10.03 -32.11
N LEU A 227 -11.18 -10.42 -32.09
CA LEU A 227 -10.44 -10.69 -30.87
C LEU A 227 -9.46 -9.55 -30.62
N VAL A 228 -9.69 -8.79 -29.55
CA VAL A 228 -8.73 -7.85 -28.99
C VAL A 228 -7.87 -8.58 -27.97
N ILE A 229 -6.56 -8.52 -28.15
CA ILE A 229 -5.55 -9.01 -27.20
C ILE A 229 -4.75 -7.80 -26.72
N GLY A 230 -4.34 -7.78 -25.46
CA GLY A 230 -3.41 -6.79 -24.96
C GLY A 230 -2.70 -7.20 -23.68
N ILE A 231 -1.63 -6.47 -23.38
CA ILE A 231 -0.83 -6.63 -22.16
C ILE A 231 -0.70 -5.32 -21.41
N HIS A 232 -0.76 -5.43 -20.08
CA HIS A 232 -0.51 -4.36 -19.14
C HIS A 232 0.82 -4.61 -18.42
N ASN A 233 1.83 -3.79 -18.69
CA ASN A 233 3.11 -3.87 -17.99
C ASN A 233 3.13 -2.76 -16.92
N HIS A 234 3.30 -3.14 -15.64
CA HIS A 234 3.38 -2.20 -14.52
C HIS A 234 4.62 -2.45 -13.69
N GLN A 235 5.31 -1.38 -13.28
CA GLN A 235 6.19 -1.40 -12.11
C GLN A 235 5.90 -0.18 -11.22
N PRO A 236 5.86 -0.32 -9.88
CA PRO A 236 5.43 0.77 -9.01
C PRO A 236 6.56 1.75 -8.72
N VAL A 237 6.19 3.00 -8.41
CA VAL A 237 7.10 3.99 -7.83
C VAL A 237 7.71 3.40 -6.56
N GLY A 238 9.04 3.27 -6.53
CA GLY A 238 9.79 2.71 -5.41
C GLY A 238 10.13 1.22 -5.47
N ASN A 239 9.82 0.50 -6.56
CA ASN A 239 10.39 -0.84 -6.74
C ASN A 239 11.91 -0.77 -7.01
N PHE A 240 12.63 -1.85 -6.71
CA PHE A 240 14.07 -1.92 -6.89
C PHE A 240 14.44 -2.18 -8.36
N ASP A 241 15.45 -1.47 -8.88
CA ASP A 241 15.91 -1.60 -10.28
C ASP A 241 16.19 -3.07 -10.68
N HIS A 242 16.70 -3.91 -9.78
CA HIS A 242 16.98 -5.32 -10.07
C HIS A 242 15.71 -6.17 -10.26
N VAL A 243 14.62 -5.87 -9.54
CA VAL A 243 13.32 -6.54 -9.74
C VAL A 243 12.73 -6.16 -11.10
N ILE A 244 12.86 -4.88 -11.48
CA ILE A 244 12.42 -4.40 -12.79
C ILE A 244 13.26 -5.04 -13.92
N GLU A 245 14.57 -5.16 -13.74
CA GLU A 245 15.49 -5.83 -14.68
C GLU A 245 15.16 -7.31 -14.87
N ASP A 246 14.93 -8.06 -13.78
CA ASP A 246 14.59 -9.49 -13.84
C ASP A 246 13.23 -9.73 -14.52
N ILE A 247 12.23 -8.86 -14.27
CA ILE A 247 10.93 -8.90 -14.94
C ILE A 247 11.03 -8.46 -16.41
N TYR A 248 11.87 -7.47 -16.74
CA TYR A 248 12.16 -7.06 -18.11
C TYR A 248 12.75 -8.20 -18.94
N ARG A 249 13.74 -8.91 -18.38
CA ARG A 249 14.41 -10.05 -19.02
C ARG A 249 13.51 -11.27 -19.16
N SER A 250 12.63 -11.52 -18.19
CA SER A 250 11.77 -12.71 -18.16
C SER A 250 10.43 -12.54 -18.89
N SER A 251 9.89 -11.33 -18.99
CA SER A 251 8.63 -11.04 -19.72
C SER A 251 8.78 -9.96 -20.78
N TYR A 252 9.07 -8.71 -20.40
CA TYR A 252 8.80 -7.56 -21.28
C TYR A 252 9.58 -7.60 -22.60
N LEU A 253 10.88 -7.92 -22.55
CA LEU A 253 11.70 -8.09 -23.75
C LEU A 253 11.33 -9.34 -24.55
N PRO A 254 11.33 -10.57 -24.00
CA PRO A 254 11.06 -11.77 -24.77
C PRO A 254 9.63 -11.81 -25.35
N PHE A 255 8.65 -11.13 -24.76
CA PHE A 255 7.32 -10.97 -25.36
C PHE A 255 7.42 -10.23 -26.70
N LEU A 256 8.02 -9.03 -26.73
CA LEU A 256 8.20 -8.26 -27.97
C LEU A 256 9.03 -9.03 -29.00
N GLU A 257 10.15 -9.64 -28.58
CA GLU A 257 11.02 -10.41 -29.47
C GLU A 257 10.30 -11.57 -30.18
N ARG A 258 9.27 -12.14 -29.57
CA ARG A 258 8.46 -13.22 -30.14
C ARG A 258 7.38 -12.66 -31.04
N VAL A 259 6.51 -11.77 -30.54
CA VAL A 259 5.38 -11.26 -31.34
C VAL A 259 5.84 -10.53 -32.60
N GLU A 260 7.00 -9.85 -32.58
CA GLU A 260 7.62 -9.26 -33.78
C GLU A 260 7.69 -10.24 -34.96
N ARG A 261 8.02 -11.52 -34.71
CA ARG A 261 8.23 -12.56 -35.73
C ARG A 261 6.94 -13.06 -36.39
N HIS A 262 5.79 -12.80 -35.77
CA HIS A 262 4.47 -13.25 -36.23
C HIS A 262 3.73 -12.10 -36.90
N GLU A 263 4.07 -11.74 -38.14
CA GLU A 263 3.61 -10.51 -38.81
C GLU A 263 2.10 -10.24 -38.73
N GLY A 264 1.26 -11.27 -38.85
CA GLY A 264 -0.20 -11.16 -38.76
C GLY A 264 -0.74 -10.93 -37.34
N PHE A 265 0.08 -11.09 -36.29
CA PHE A 265 -0.34 -10.90 -34.90
C PHE A 265 -0.38 -9.41 -34.54
N ARG A 266 -1.51 -8.99 -33.95
CA ARG A 266 -1.82 -7.62 -33.54
C ARG A 266 -2.36 -7.63 -32.12
N PHE A 267 -1.97 -6.65 -31.31
CA PHE A 267 -2.38 -6.51 -29.91
C PHE A 267 -2.39 -5.04 -29.47
N CYS A 268 -2.82 -4.75 -28.25
CA CYS A 268 -2.73 -3.44 -27.62
C CYS A 268 -1.83 -3.47 -26.36
N LEU A 269 -1.16 -2.36 -26.08
CA LEU A 269 -0.07 -2.29 -25.11
C LEU A 269 -0.30 -1.14 -24.12
N HIS A 270 -0.36 -1.45 -22.82
CA HIS A 270 -0.30 -0.46 -21.75
C HIS A 270 1.02 -0.61 -20.99
N VAL A 271 1.75 0.48 -20.76
CA VAL A 271 3.01 0.49 -19.99
C VAL A 271 2.99 1.71 -19.08
N THR A 272 3.16 1.52 -17.77
CA THR A 272 3.02 2.62 -16.80
C THR A 272 4.21 3.58 -16.83
N GLY A 273 3.99 4.84 -16.44
CA GLY A 273 4.99 5.90 -16.41
C GLY A 273 6.29 5.56 -15.69
N PRO A 274 6.30 4.96 -14.47
CA PRO A 274 7.54 4.57 -13.80
C PRO A 274 8.35 3.56 -14.62
N LEU A 275 7.66 2.61 -15.27
CA LEU A 275 8.30 1.62 -16.13
C LEU A 275 8.79 2.24 -17.45
N LEU A 276 8.04 3.18 -18.05
CA LEU A 276 8.48 3.95 -19.22
C LEU A 276 9.71 4.81 -18.92
N GLU A 277 9.75 5.49 -17.77
CA GLU A 277 10.91 6.24 -17.28
C GLU A 277 12.12 5.34 -16.97
N TRP A 278 11.89 4.10 -16.54
CA TRP A 278 12.95 3.10 -16.34
C TRP A 278 13.48 2.59 -17.68
N LEU A 279 12.60 2.15 -18.59
CA LEU A 279 12.95 1.72 -19.94
C LEU A 279 13.69 2.83 -20.72
N GLN A 280 13.28 4.09 -20.60
CA GLN A 280 13.96 5.22 -21.25
C GLN A 280 15.39 5.46 -20.73
N ARG A 281 15.70 5.03 -19.49
CA ARG A 281 17.04 5.15 -18.88
C ARG A 281 17.92 3.94 -19.14
N HIS A 282 17.35 2.74 -19.11
CA HIS A 282 18.09 1.47 -19.10
C HIS A 282 17.98 0.68 -20.41
N HIS A 283 16.81 0.70 -21.06
CA HIS A 283 16.49 -0.10 -22.25
C HIS A 283 15.75 0.68 -23.36
N PRO A 284 16.34 1.75 -23.91
CA PRO A 284 15.72 2.55 -24.96
C PRO A 284 15.43 1.73 -26.24
N GLU A 285 16.17 0.66 -26.50
CA GLU A 285 15.93 -0.26 -27.63
C GLU A 285 14.57 -0.96 -27.55
N TRP A 286 14.02 -1.16 -26.36
CA TRP A 286 12.68 -1.71 -26.17
C TRP A 286 11.60 -0.70 -26.61
N LEU A 287 11.81 0.59 -26.33
CA LEU A 287 10.92 1.67 -26.80
C LEU A 287 11.01 1.83 -28.33
N GLU A 288 12.20 1.66 -28.92
CA GLU A 288 12.37 1.68 -30.39
C GLU A 288 11.62 0.53 -31.08
N ARG A 289 11.66 -0.69 -30.49
CA ARG A 289 10.87 -1.87 -30.92
C ARG A 289 9.36 -1.62 -30.80
N ALA A 290 8.89 -1.14 -29.65
CA ALA A 290 7.48 -0.81 -29.44
C ALA A 290 7.00 0.24 -30.47
N ALA A 291 7.78 1.31 -30.67
CA ALA A 291 7.47 2.34 -31.66
C ALA A 291 7.52 1.83 -33.12
N PHE A 292 8.32 0.81 -33.42
CA PHE A 292 8.29 0.12 -34.72
C PHE A 292 6.98 -0.65 -34.92
N LEU A 293 6.54 -1.44 -33.93
CA LEU A 293 5.26 -2.17 -33.99
C LEU A 293 4.04 -1.24 -34.08
N VAL A 294 4.10 -0.08 -33.42
CA VAL A 294 3.11 1.01 -33.57
C VAL A 294 3.08 1.53 -35.01
N ARG A 295 4.23 1.91 -35.58
CA ARG A 295 4.32 2.39 -36.98
C ARG A 295 3.89 1.35 -38.00
N ALA A 296 4.03 0.06 -37.69
CA ALA A 296 3.57 -1.06 -38.50
C ALA A 296 2.05 -1.34 -38.39
N GLY A 297 1.30 -0.61 -37.56
CA GLY A 297 -0.13 -0.85 -37.33
C GLY A 297 -0.44 -2.15 -36.57
N ARG A 298 0.57 -2.70 -35.88
CA ARG A 298 0.49 -3.97 -35.13
C ARG A 298 0.20 -3.77 -33.64
N VAL A 299 0.55 -2.60 -33.09
CA VAL A 299 0.25 -2.20 -31.70
C VAL A 299 -0.58 -0.93 -31.65
N GLU A 300 -1.71 -0.96 -30.93
CA GLU A 300 -2.37 0.25 -30.39
C GLU A 300 -1.87 0.48 -28.95
N VAL A 301 -1.41 1.70 -28.64
CA VAL A 301 -0.94 2.03 -27.28
C VAL A 301 -2.10 2.57 -26.46
N LEU A 302 -2.41 1.90 -25.35
CA LEU A 302 -3.41 2.32 -24.38
C LEU A 302 -2.83 3.41 -23.47
N GLY A 303 -3.68 4.34 -23.05
CA GLY A 303 -3.38 5.28 -21.98
C GLY A 303 -3.76 4.74 -20.60
N GLY A 304 -3.60 5.60 -19.60
CA GLY A 304 -3.87 5.38 -18.19
C GLY A 304 -3.48 6.64 -17.42
N GLY A 305 -3.61 6.66 -16.09
CA GLY A 305 -2.93 7.70 -15.30
C GLY A 305 -1.43 7.39 -15.26
N PHE A 306 -0.57 8.36 -15.58
CA PHE A 306 0.86 8.13 -15.82
C PHE A 306 1.57 7.35 -14.69
N TYR A 307 1.43 7.75 -13.42
CA TYR A 307 2.03 7.03 -12.27
C TYR A 307 1.14 5.89 -11.74
N GLU A 308 0.22 5.40 -12.56
CA GLU A 308 -0.80 4.39 -12.27
C GLU A 308 -1.57 4.59 -10.94
N PRO A 309 -2.24 5.74 -10.77
CA PRO A 309 -3.12 5.98 -9.64
C PRO A 309 -4.48 5.29 -9.82
N ILE A 310 -5.10 4.89 -8.71
CA ILE A 310 -6.53 4.56 -8.71
C ILE A 310 -7.29 5.87 -8.87
N LEU A 311 -7.81 6.12 -10.07
CA LEU A 311 -8.44 7.40 -10.44
C LEU A 311 -9.54 7.81 -9.44
N ALA A 312 -10.34 6.85 -8.94
CA ALA A 312 -11.38 7.09 -7.94
C ALA A 312 -10.86 7.69 -6.61
N ALA A 313 -9.61 7.41 -6.23
CA ALA A 313 -9.02 7.76 -4.94
C ALA A 313 -8.41 9.17 -4.88
N ILE A 314 -8.13 9.77 -6.05
CA ILE A 314 -7.43 11.05 -6.20
C ILE A 314 -8.38 12.18 -6.66
N PRO A 315 -8.02 13.47 -6.48
CA PRO A 315 -8.77 14.61 -6.98
C PRO A 315 -8.94 14.60 -8.51
N GLU A 316 -10.06 15.11 -9.03
CA GLU A 316 -10.37 15.04 -10.47
C GLU A 316 -9.29 15.71 -11.34
N ARG A 317 -8.77 16.85 -10.90
CA ARG A 317 -7.71 17.58 -11.59
C ARG A 317 -6.45 16.73 -11.79
N ASP A 318 -6.11 15.90 -10.82
CA ASP A 318 -4.96 14.99 -10.91
C ASP A 318 -5.26 13.81 -11.84
N ARG A 319 -6.49 13.29 -11.87
CA ARG A 319 -6.91 12.27 -12.85
C ARG A 319 -6.70 12.78 -14.28
N VAL A 320 -7.28 13.94 -14.58
CA VAL A 320 -7.24 14.55 -15.92
C VAL A 320 -5.80 14.96 -16.29
N GLY A 321 -5.01 15.43 -15.31
CA GLY A 321 -3.59 15.72 -15.48
C GLY A 321 -2.77 14.48 -15.82
N GLN A 322 -2.82 13.44 -14.97
CA GLN A 322 -2.09 12.19 -15.17
C GLN A 322 -2.51 11.42 -16.43
N LEU A 323 -3.79 11.47 -16.81
CA LEU A 323 -4.29 10.90 -18.08
C LEU A 323 -3.64 11.60 -19.28
N ARG A 324 -3.67 12.93 -19.32
CA ARG A 324 -3.08 13.72 -20.41
C ARG A 324 -1.56 13.58 -20.47
N MET A 325 -0.88 13.60 -19.31
CA MET A 325 0.56 13.37 -19.19
C MET A 325 0.99 12.07 -19.89
N MET A 326 0.23 10.99 -19.72
CA MET A 326 0.50 9.72 -20.39
C MET A 326 0.24 9.78 -21.90
N CYS A 327 -0.89 10.36 -22.32
CA CYS A 327 -1.19 10.54 -23.75
C CYS A 327 -0.10 11.35 -24.47
N ASP A 328 0.40 12.41 -23.83
CA ASP A 328 1.42 13.30 -24.39
C ASP A 328 2.81 12.64 -24.40
N TRP A 329 3.17 11.89 -23.35
CA TRP A 329 4.41 11.10 -23.33
C TRP A 329 4.42 10.05 -24.46
N VAL A 330 3.33 9.30 -24.63
CA VAL A 330 3.18 8.27 -25.67
C VAL A 330 3.24 8.90 -27.07
N ARG A 331 2.58 10.05 -27.28
CA ARG A 331 2.66 10.78 -28.56
C ARG A 331 4.07 11.25 -28.86
N GLN A 332 4.79 11.77 -27.86
CA GLN A 332 6.16 12.26 -28.02
C GLN A 332 7.18 11.15 -28.31
N HIS A 333 7.07 9.98 -27.66
CA HIS A 333 8.12 8.96 -27.69
C HIS A 333 7.81 7.75 -28.58
N LEU A 334 6.53 7.36 -28.70
CA LEU A 334 6.12 6.21 -29.52
C LEU A 334 5.40 6.62 -30.82
N GLY A 335 4.90 7.86 -30.90
CA GLY A 335 4.19 8.38 -32.07
C GLY A 335 2.75 7.88 -32.21
N ALA A 336 2.11 7.49 -31.10
CA ALA A 336 0.72 7.05 -31.05
C ALA A 336 -0.17 8.05 -30.30
N ASP A 337 -1.48 8.02 -30.58
CA ASP A 337 -2.50 8.67 -29.76
C ASP A 337 -3.19 7.63 -28.86
N CYS A 338 -3.14 7.84 -27.54
CA CYS A 338 -3.89 7.04 -26.57
C CYS A 338 -5.39 7.35 -26.65
N ARG A 339 -6.13 6.58 -27.47
CA ARG A 339 -7.58 6.71 -27.65
C ARG A 339 -8.39 6.18 -26.48
N GLY A 340 -7.92 5.11 -25.86
CA GLY A 340 -8.58 4.52 -24.70
C GLY A 340 -7.61 4.03 -23.66
N VAL A 341 -8.13 3.68 -22.49
CA VAL A 341 -7.34 3.48 -21.28
C VAL A 341 -7.48 2.10 -20.66
N TRP A 342 -6.38 1.65 -20.09
CA TRP A 342 -6.41 0.70 -18.99
C TRP A 342 -6.87 1.42 -17.71
N MET A 343 -7.83 0.83 -17.02
CA MET A 343 -8.26 1.30 -15.70
C MET A 343 -7.42 0.61 -14.63
N ALA A 344 -6.72 1.41 -13.82
CA ALA A 344 -5.92 0.94 -12.68
C ALA A 344 -6.74 0.02 -11.76
N GLU A 345 -6.25 -1.21 -11.53
CA GLU A 345 -6.96 -2.32 -10.87
C GLU A 345 -8.42 -2.53 -11.31
N ARG A 346 -8.73 -2.13 -12.55
CA ARG A 346 -10.08 -2.03 -13.12
C ARG A 346 -11.09 -1.34 -12.20
N VAL A 347 -10.65 -0.44 -11.31
CA VAL A 347 -11.52 0.21 -10.32
C VAL A 347 -12.41 1.25 -10.99
N TRP A 348 -13.70 0.95 -11.02
CA TRP A 348 -14.73 1.82 -11.58
C TRP A 348 -15.55 2.50 -10.48
N GLU A 349 -15.88 3.78 -10.68
CA GLU A 349 -16.97 4.47 -10.02
C GLU A 349 -17.66 5.40 -11.05
N PRO A 350 -18.99 5.62 -11.00
CA PRO A 350 -19.74 6.26 -12.10
C PRO A 350 -19.16 7.60 -12.60
N HIS A 351 -18.78 8.48 -11.66
CA HIS A 351 -18.22 9.81 -11.93
C HIS A 351 -16.82 9.81 -12.61
N LEU A 352 -16.23 8.62 -12.82
CA LEU A 352 -15.04 8.48 -13.66
C LEU A 352 -15.36 8.64 -15.15
N ALA A 353 -16.61 8.39 -15.61
CA ALA A 353 -16.99 8.62 -17.00
C ALA A 353 -16.71 10.07 -17.44
N GLY A 354 -17.16 11.03 -16.65
CA GLY A 354 -16.89 12.45 -16.87
C GLY A 354 -15.41 12.81 -16.73
N SER A 355 -14.70 12.20 -15.77
CA SER A 355 -13.24 12.38 -15.61
C SER A 355 -12.46 11.94 -16.86
N LEU A 356 -12.88 10.83 -17.49
CA LEU A 356 -12.27 10.24 -18.68
C LEU A 356 -12.62 11.04 -19.94
N ALA A 357 -13.89 11.37 -20.15
CA ALA A 357 -14.34 12.19 -21.27
C ALA A 357 -13.67 13.57 -21.28
N ARG A 358 -13.57 14.24 -20.10
CA ARG A 358 -12.85 15.52 -19.95
C ARG A 358 -11.33 15.40 -20.15
N ALA A 359 -10.75 14.20 -20.03
CA ALA A 359 -9.37 13.92 -20.42
C ALA A 359 -9.19 13.66 -21.94
N GLY A 360 -10.27 13.41 -22.68
CA GLY A 360 -10.25 13.11 -24.12
C GLY A 360 -10.27 11.61 -24.46
N VAL A 361 -10.67 10.76 -23.51
CA VAL A 361 -10.69 9.30 -23.66
C VAL A 361 -11.94 8.85 -24.44
N GLU A 362 -11.73 8.13 -25.55
CA GLU A 362 -12.80 7.53 -26.37
C GLU A 362 -13.39 6.27 -25.72
N PHE A 363 -12.56 5.44 -25.05
CA PHE A 363 -13.01 4.22 -24.38
C PHE A 363 -12.18 3.80 -23.15
N ALA A 364 -12.78 3.00 -22.26
CA ALA A 364 -12.09 2.35 -21.13
C ALA A 364 -12.31 0.82 -21.13
N LEU A 365 -11.33 0.10 -20.60
CA LEU A 365 -11.34 -1.36 -20.44
C LEU A 365 -11.71 -1.73 -18.99
N LEU A 366 -12.69 -2.62 -18.81
CA LEU A 366 -13.18 -3.07 -17.50
C LEU A 366 -13.52 -4.58 -17.54
N ASP A 367 -13.32 -5.31 -16.44
CA ASP A 367 -13.70 -6.73 -16.33
C ASP A 367 -15.21 -6.96 -16.54
N ASP A 368 -15.57 -8.09 -17.18
CA ASP A 368 -16.97 -8.52 -17.42
C ASP A 368 -17.85 -8.46 -16.17
N TYR A 369 -17.25 -8.71 -15.01
CA TYR A 369 -17.92 -8.75 -13.72
C TYR A 369 -18.66 -7.45 -13.41
N HIS A 370 -18.17 -6.28 -13.84
CA HIS A 370 -18.89 -5.01 -13.66
C HIS A 370 -20.25 -4.99 -14.36
N PHE A 371 -20.29 -5.49 -15.59
CA PHE A 371 -21.47 -5.50 -16.44
C PHE A 371 -22.45 -6.58 -15.95
N VAL A 372 -21.93 -7.73 -15.54
CA VAL A 372 -22.69 -8.80 -14.88
C VAL A 372 -23.29 -8.31 -13.55
N GLN A 373 -22.56 -7.52 -12.76
CA GLN A 373 -23.10 -6.83 -11.58
C GLN A 373 -24.16 -5.77 -11.93
N ALA A 374 -24.11 -5.15 -13.11
CA ALA A 374 -25.14 -4.24 -13.60
C ALA A 374 -26.36 -4.96 -14.22
N GLY A 375 -26.38 -6.29 -14.22
CA GLY A 375 -27.46 -7.10 -14.77
C GLY A 375 -27.42 -7.27 -16.30
N VAL A 376 -26.28 -6.97 -16.94
CA VAL A 376 -26.09 -7.20 -18.38
C VAL A 376 -25.92 -8.72 -18.63
N PRO A 377 -26.71 -9.34 -19.53
CA PRO A 377 -26.54 -10.75 -19.88
C PRO A 377 -25.17 -11.04 -20.50
N ALA A 378 -24.63 -12.23 -20.26
CA ALA A 378 -23.28 -12.62 -20.70
C ALA A 378 -23.13 -12.56 -22.23
N GLU A 379 -24.20 -12.91 -22.96
CA GLU A 379 -24.28 -12.86 -24.43
C GLU A 379 -24.08 -11.43 -24.94
N ARG A 380 -24.66 -10.43 -24.26
CA ARG A 380 -24.58 -9.02 -24.66
C ARG A 380 -23.16 -8.47 -24.55
N LEU A 381 -22.32 -9.02 -23.67
CA LEU A 381 -20.92 -8.59 -23.54
C LEU A 381 -20.12 -8.83 -24.83
N THR A 382 -20.47 -9.88 -25.58
CA THR A 382 -19.82 -10.21 -26.85
C THR A 382 -20.37 -9.44 -28.06
N HIS A 383 -21.39 -8.60 -27.93
CA HIS A 383 -21.87 -7.80 -29.08
C HIS A 383 -20.98 -6.57 -29.38
N GLY A 384 -19.99 -6.27 -28.55
CA GLY A 384 -19.14 -5.07 -28.66
C GLY A 384 -19.51 -3.97 -27.66
N PRO A 385 -18.93 -2.77 -27.80
CA PRO A 385 -18.88 -1.77 -26.74
C PRO A 385 -20.27 -1.30 -26.28
N LEU A 386 -20.30 -0.85 -25.03
CA LEU A 386 -21.44 -0.20 -24.38
C LEU A 386 -21.10 1.25 -24.08
N LEU A 387 -22.09 2.14 -24.04
CA LEU A 387 -21.89 3.55 -23.71
C LEU A 387 -22.18 3.77 -22.21
N THR A 388 -21.46 4.69 -21.57
CA THR A 388 -21.84 5.23 -20.25
C THR A 388 -21.60 6.73 -20.24
N ASP A 389 -22.21 7.45 -19.30
CA ASP A 389 -21.99 8.89 -19.13
C ASP A 389 -22.11 9.32 -17.66
N ASP A 390 -21.44 10.43 -17.33
CA ASP A 390 -21.63 11.16 -16.07
C ASP A 390 -22.11 12.57 -16.42
N LEU A 391 -23.38 12.85 -16.11
CA LEU A 391 -24.05 14.13 -16.40
C LEU A 391 -24.00 14.54 -17.89
N GLY A 392 -23.92 13.57 -18.81
CA GLY A 392 -23.83 13.79 -20.26
C GLY A 392 -22.41 13.85 -20.85
N ASP A 393 -21.36 13.77 -20.03
CA ASP A 393 -20.00 13.52 -20.53
C ASP A 393 -19.83 12.00 -20.77
N GLU A 394 -19.82 11.58 -22.04
CA GLU A 394 -19.91 10.17 -22.46
C GLU A 394 -18.53 9.50 -22.66
N VAL A 395 -18.44 8.19 -22.35
CA VAL A 395 -17.28 7.33 -22.69
C VAL A 395 -17.75 5.92 -23.04
N ALA A 396 -17.08 5.26 -23.99
CA ALA A 396 -17.38 3.86 -24.32
C ALA A 396 -16.66 2.89 -23.37
N LEU A 397 -17.26 1.72 -23.13
CA LEU A 397 -16.73 0.68 -22.26
C LEU A 397 -16.63 -0.64 -23.03
N LEU A 398 -15.50 -1.34 -22.88
CA LEU A 398 -15.28 -2.68 -23.45
C LEU A 398 -15.07 -3.72 -22.33
N PRO A 399 -15.85 -4.81 -22.29
CA PRO A 399 -15.74 -5.86 -21.27
C PRO A 399 -14.57 -6.82 -21.55
N ILE A 400 -13.59 -6.87 -20.66
CA ILE A 400 -12.54 -7.89 -20.62
C ILE A 400 -13.17 -9.22 -20.18
N SER A 401 -12.93 -10.29 -20.92
CA SER A 401 -13.43 -11.63 -20.62
C SER A 401 -12.58 -12.33 -19.56
N GLU A 402 -13.18 -12.61 -18.40
CA GLU A 402 -12.61 -13.43 -17.32
C GLU A 402 -12.23 -14.82 -17.83
N GLN A 403 -13.04 -15.42 -18.70
CA GLN A 403 -12.73 -16.70 -19.35
C GLN A 403 -11.38 -16.65 -20.06
N LEU A 404 -11.13 -15.62 -20.88
CA LEU A 404 -9.88 -15.49 -21.62
C LEU A 404 -8.69 -15.21 -20.70
N ARG A 405 -8.86 -14.46 -19.59
CA ARG A 405 -7.82 -14.27 -18.56
C ARG A 405 -7.38 -15.59 -17.88
N TYR A 406 -8.26 -16.59 -17.80
CA TYR A 406 -7.90 -17.92 -17.30
C TYR A 406 -7.40 -18.89 -18.38
N LEU A 407 -7.68 -18.65 -19.67
CA LEU A 407 -7.10 -19.42 -20.77
C LEU A 407 -5.67 -18.96 -21.13
N ILE A 408 -5.42 -17.65 -21.11
CA ILE A 408 -4.19 -17.05 -21.66
C ILE A 408 -3.28 -16.59 -20.51
N PRO A 409 -2.00 -17.03 -20.41
CA PRO A 409 -1.28 -17.98 -21.25
C PRO A 409 -1.27 -19.44 -20.71
N PHE A 410 -2.20 -19.79 -19.81
CA PHE A 410 -2.11 -21.01 -18.98
C PHE A 410 -2.62 -22.31 -19.63
N ARG A 411 -3.54 -22.21 -20.59
CA ARG A 411 -4.22 -23.32 -21.29
C ARG A 411 -3.68 -23.53 -22.69
N ASP A 412 -4.00 -24.63 -23.37
CA ASP A 412 -3.47 -24.79 -24.74
C ASP A 412 -4.08 -23.73 -25.69
N PRO A 413 -3.31 -23.15 -26.62
CA PRO A 413 -3.86 -22.16 -27.56
C PRO A 413 -5.11 -22.61 -28.32
N ALA A 414 -5.27 -23.91 -28.58
CA ALA A 414 -6.48 -24.45 -29.18
C ALA A 414 -7.76 -24.21 -28.34
N GLU A 415 -7.65 -24.13 -27.01
CA GLU A 415 -8.79 -23.79 -26.12
C GLU A 415 -9.27 -22.34 -26.36
N THR A 416 -8.35 -21.40 -26.67
CA THR A 416 -8.70 -20.01 -27.03
C THR A 416 -9.33 -19.95 -28.43
N VAL A 417 -8.77 -20.66 -29.41
CA VAL A 417 -9.36 -20.75 -30.76
C VAL A 417 -10.76 -21.35 -30.72
N ALA A 418 -10.98 -22.40 -29.91
CA ALA A 418 -12.28 -23.02 -29.71
C ALA A 418 -13.30 -22.05 -29.05
N ALA A 419 -12.88 -21.25 -28.06
CA ALA A 419 -13.74 -20.22 -27.48
C ALA A 419 -14.17 -19.16 -28.52
N CYS A 420 -13.23 -18.72 -29.38
CA CYS A 420 -13.52 -17.79 -30.47
C CYS A 420 -14.44 -18.42 -31.53
N ARG A 421 -14.21 -19.69 -31.90
CA ARG A 421 -15.04 -20.46 -32.84
C ARG A 421 -16.47 -20.58 -32.34
N ALA A 422 -16.65 -20.97 -31.08
CA ALA A 422 -17.95 -21.10 -30.45
C ALA A 422 -18.71 -19.76 -30.37
N LEU A 423 -18.01 -18.62 -30.30
CA LEU A 423 -18.65 -17.31 -30.49
C LEU A 423 -19.05 -17.07 -31.95
N HIS A 424 -18.17 -17.34 -32.92
CA HIS A 424 -18.44 -17.12 -34.35
C HIS A 424 -19.65 -17.92 -34.86
N GLU A 425 -19.89 -19.10 -34.30
CA GLU A 425 -21.07 -19.93 -34.57
C GLU A 425 -22.39 -19.32 -34.02
N ARG A 426 -22.32 -18.32 -33.12
CA ARG A 426 -23.47 -17.65 -32.47
C ARG A 426 -23.65 -16.18 -32.89
N ASP A 427 -22.60 -15.38 -32.83
CA ASP A 427 -22.48 -14.04 -33.45
C ASP A 427 -21.25 -14.06 -34.38
N PRO A 428 -21.43 -14.23 -35.71
CA PRO A 428 -20.33 -14.25 -36.67
C PRO A 428 -19.49 -12.96 -36.72
N GLU A 429 -19.97 -11.86 -36.14
CA GLU A 429 -19.28 -10.57 -36.01
C GLU A 429 -18.90 -10.24 -34.54
N GLY A 430 -19.07 -11.19 -33.62
CA GLY A 430 -18.91 -10.99 -32.18
C GLY A 430 -17.53 -10.48 -31.76
N VAL A 431 -17.46 -9.88 -30.58
CA VAL A 431 -16.26 -9.26 -30.02
C VAL A 431 -15.84 -9.98 -28.76
N LEU A 432 -14.55 -10.33 -28.67
CA LEU A 432 -13.88 -10.77 -27.46
C LEU A 432 -12.73 -9.83 -27.12
N VAL A 433 -12.52 -9.57 -25.84
CA VAL A 433 -11.43 -8.74 -25.33
C VAL A 433 -10.70 -9.48 -24.23
N MET A 434 -9.39 -9.59 -24.36
CA MET A 434 -8.47 -10.00 -23.31
C MET A 434 -7.39 -8.93 -23.20
N VAL A 435 -7.30 -8.28 -22.05
CA VAL A 435 -6.19 -7.38 -21.68
C VAL A 435 -5.88 -7.68 -20.22
N ASP A 436 -4.62 -8.01 -19.94
CA ASP A 436 -4.22 -8.55 -18.64
C ASP A 436 -2.72 -8.33 -18.37
N ASP A 437 -2.26 -8.64 -17.16
CA ASP A 437 -0.89 -8.39 -16.69
C ASP A 437 0.18 -9.03 -17.60
N GLY A 438 1.13 -8.24 -18.09
CA GLY A 438 2.23 -8.70 -18.94
C GLY A 438 3.21 -9.61 -18.19
N GLU A 439 3.27 -9.48 -16.87
CA GLU A 439 4.08 -10.28 -15.96
C GLU A 439 3.67 -11.77 -15.99
N LYS A 440 2.42 -12.09 -16.36
CA LYS A 440 1.93 -13.46 -16.63
C LYS A 440 2.65 -14.13 -17.81
N PHE A 441 3.20 -13.33 -18.73
CA PHE A 441 3.95 -13.81 -19.88
C PHE A 441 5.44 -13.97 -19.58
N GLY A 442 5.81 -14.39 -18.37
CA GLY A 442 7.15 -14.92 -18.10
C GLY A 442 7.68 -14.71 -16.69
N ALA A 443 7.30 -13.64 -15.99
CA ALA A 443 7.83 -13.33 -14.66
C ALA A 443 7.19 -14.21 -13.57
N TRP A 444 5.91 -14.53 -13.69
CA TRP A 444 5.19 -15.37 -12.72
C TRP A 444 5.78 -16.79 -12.64
N PRO A 445 5.74 -17.47 -11.47
CA PRO A 445 6.34 -18.79 -11.26
C PRO A 445 6.01 -19.82 -12.35
N GLY A 446 7.05 -20.36 -13.00
CA GLY A 446 6.93 -21.36 -14.07
C GLY A 446 6.45 -20.83 -15.44
N THR A 447 6.02 -19.57 -15.54
CA THR A 447 5.50 -19.03 -16.81
C THR A 447 6.58 -18.80 -17.85
N HIS A 448 7.81 -18.41 -17.49
CA HIS A 448 8.91 -18.28 -18.46
C HIS A 448 9.13 -19.56 -19.30
N ASP A 449 9.15 -20.73 -18.65
CA ASP A 449 9.31 -22.00 -19.36
C ASP A 449 8.05 -22.35 -20.16
N LEU A 450 6.85 -22.09 -19.66
CA LEU A 450 5.63 -22.29 -20.46
C LEU A 450 5.63 -21.44 -21.74
N VAL A 451 5.86 -20.13 -21.59
CA VAL A 451 5.69 -19.11 -22.62
C VAL A 451 6.79 -19.18 -23.68
N TYR A 452 8.06 -19.32 -23.25
CA TYR A 452 9.23 -19.26 -24.14
C TYR A 452 9.98 -20.58 -24.28
N GLY A 453 10.21 -21.34 -23.20
CA GLY A 453 10.94 -22.61 -23.23
C GLY A 453 10.20 -23.70 -24.02
N ARG A 454 8.92 -23.87 -23.70
CA ARG A 454 7.94 -24.73 -24.38
C ARG A 454 7.20 -24.02 -25.52
N GLY A 455 7.63 -22.81 -25.88
CA GLY A 455 7.15 -22.06 -27.06
C GLY A 455 5.64 -21.84 -27.14
N TRP A 456 4.95 -21.64 -26.01
CA TRP A 456 3.50 -21.42 -26.01
C TRP A 456 3.12 -20.16 -26.79
N LEU A 457 3.86 -19.06 -26.64
CA LEU A 457 3.53 -17.78 -27.31
C LEU A 457 3.65 -17.90 -28.83
N ASP A 458 4.67 -18.61 -29.34
CA ASP A 458 4.82 -18.84 -30.77
C ASP A 458 3.67 -19.68 -31.35
N ARG A 459 3.22 -20.73 -30.62
CA ARG A 459 2.03 -21.50 -31.03
C ARG A 459 0.76 -20.65 -30.98
N PHE A 460 0.60 -19.81 -29.95
CA PHE A 460 -0.56 -18.95 -29.78
C PHE A 460 -0.71 -17.92 -30.91
N CYS A 461 0.36 -17.18 -31.22
CA CYS A 461 0.36 -16.27 -32.36
C CYS A 461 0.09 -17.00 -33.68
N SER A 462 0.73 -18.16 -33.91
CA SER A 462 0.53 -18.97 -35.12
C SER A 462 -0.92 -19.46 -35.28
N ALA A 463 -1.51 -20.00 -34.20
CA ALA A 463 -2.85 -20.56 -34.20
C ALA A 463 -3.94 -19.51 -34.47
N LEU A 464 -3.78 -18.29 -33.93
CA LEU A 464 -4.70 -17.19 -34.19
C LEU A 464 -4.57 -16.63 -35.62
N VAL A 465 -3.35 -16.50 -36.13
CA VAL A 465 -3.11 -15.97 -37.49
C VAL A 465 -3.56 -16.96 -38.58
N ALA A 466 -3.45 -18.27 -38.33
CA ALA A 466 -3.96 -19.31 -39.22
C ALA A 466 -5.49 -19.27 -39.42
N GLU A 467 -6.23 -18.65 -38.48
CA GLU A 467 -7.69 -18.59 -38.46
C GLU A 467 -8.26 -17.27 -39.04
N SER A 468 -7.40 -16.48 -39.70
CA SER A 468 -7.71 -15.14 -40.24
C SER A 468 -8.75 -15.06 -41.37
N ASP A 469 -9.27 -16.20 -41.84
CA ASP A 469 -10.44 -16.24 -42.74
C ASP A 469 -11.75 -15.79 -42.05
N TRP A 470 -11.85 -15.94 -40.73
CA TRP A 470 -13.05 -15.66 -39.91
C TRP A 470 -12.76 -15.00 -38.54
N LEU A 471 -11.50 -15.01 -38.08
CA LEU A 471 -11.05 -14.40 -36.83
C LEU A 471 -10.19 -13.16 -37.11
N GLU A 472 -10.67 -11.98 -36.73
CA GLU A 472 -10.02 -10.69 -36.94
C GLU A 472 -9.27 -10.26 -35.67
N LEU A 473 -7.94 -10.26 -35.70
CA LEU A 473 -7.13 -9.64 -34.64
C LEU A 473 -7.21 -8.12 -34.77
N ALA A 474 -8.03 -7.51 -33.93
CA ALA A 474 -8.43 -6.11 -34.01
C ALA A 474 -7.86 -5.28 -32.84
N HIS A 475 -7.61 -4.00 -33.08
CA HIS A 475 -7.34 -3.04 -32.01
C HIS A 475 -8.65 -2.47 -31.43
N PRO A 476 -8.70 -2.10 -30.14
CA PRO A 476 -9.95 -1.68 -29.51
C PRO A 476 -10.55 -0.39 -30.14
N SER A 477 -9.74 0.55 -30.64
CA SER A 477 -10.29 1.68 -31.41
C SER A 477 -10.87 1.27 -32.77
N GLU A 478 -10.46 0.14 -33.35
CA GLU A 478 -11.04 -0.39 -34.59
C GLU A 478 -12.37 -1.07 -34.31
N VAL A 479 -12.48 -1.81 -33.19
CA VAL A 479 -13.74 -2.34 -32.67
C VAL A 479 -14.73 -1.20 -32.44
N LEU A 480 -14.33 -0.14 -31.76
CA LEU A 480 -15.18 1.03 -31.49
C LEU A 480 -15.67 1.72 -32.77
N ARG A 481 -14.79 1.87 -33.78
CA ARG A 481 -15.14 2.46 -35.09
C ARG A 481 -16.02 1.54 -35.95
N ALA A 482 -15.86 0.22 -35.85
CA ALA A 482 -16.64 -0.75 -36.61
C ALA A 482 -18.02 -1.05 -35.98
N ARG A 483 -18.09 -1.06 -34.65
CA ARG A 483 -19.33 -1.23 -33.85
C ARG A 483 -19.44 -0.10 -32.82
N PRO A 484 -19.86 1.12 -33.22
CA PRO A 484 -20.17 2.19 -32.26
C PRO A 484 -21.25 1.74 -31.26
N PRO A 485 -21.15 2.11 -29.96
CA PRO A 485 -22.06 1.61 -28.94
C PRO A 485 -23.49 2.13 -29.17
N ARG A 486 -24.47 1.22 -29.10
CA ARG A 486 -25.89 1.52 -29.38
C ARG A 486 -26.78 1.54 -28.13
N GLU A 487 -26.24 1.10 -27.00
CA GLU A 487 -26.95 0.93 -25.72
C GLU A 487 -26.12 1.58 -24.60
N ARG A 488 -26.82 2.13 -23.61
CA ARG A 488 -26.20 2.68 -22.39
C ARG A 488 -26.21 1.63 -21.28
N VAL A 489 -25.14 1.61 -20.49
CA VAL A 489 -25.03 0.86 -19.25
C VAL A 489 -24.54 1.80 -18.14
N TYR A 490 -25.04 1.60 -16.92
CA TYR A 490 -24.53 2.29 -15.73
C TYR A 490 -24.01 1.23 -14.76
N LEU A 491 -22.69 1.25 -14.54
CA LEU A 491 -22.01 0.26 -13.71
C LEU A 491 -21.91 0.74 -12.26
N PRO A 492 -22.14 -0.13 -11.26
CA PRO A 492 -21.92 0.22 -9.85
C PRO A 492 -20.42 0.43 -9.56
N PRO A 493 -20.07 1.05 -8.42
CA PRO A 493 -18.70 0.99 -7.88
C PRO A 493 -18.18 -0.45 -7.84
N GLY A 494 -17.03 -0.71 -8.46
CA GLY A 494 -16.59 -2.08 -8.74
C GLY A 494 -15.11 -2.21 -9.10
N SER A 495 -14.71 -3.46 -9.32
CA SER A 495 -13.40 -3.92 -9.80
C SER A 495 -13.59 -5.38 -10.27
N TYR A 496 -12.51 -6.14 -10.51
CA TYR A 496 -12.55 -7.58 -10.73
C TYR A 496 -13.05 -8.33 -9.48
N PHE A 497 -13.49 -9.58 -9.66
CA PHE A 497 -14.23 -10.31 -8.63
C PHE A 497 -13.48 -10.40 -7.29
N GLU A 498 -12.20 -10.77 -7.33
CA GLU A 498 -11.37 -11.04 -6.16
C GLU A 498 -11.16 -9.79 -5.26
N MET A 499 -11.17 -8.59 -5.86
CA MET A 499 -11.13 -7.31 -5.13
C MET A 499 -12.29 -7.16 -4.14
N SER A 500 -13.43 -7.82 -4.42
CA SER A 500 -14.61 -7.83 -3.55
C SER A 500 -14.35 -8.49 -2.20
N GLU A 501 -13.41 -9.45 -2.13
CA GLU A 501 -12.99 -10.09 -0.88
C GLU A 501 -11.94 -9.23 -0.17
N TRP A 502 -10.87 -8.85 -0.86
CA TRP A 502 -9.68 -8.26 -0.24
C TRP A 502 -9.93 -6.88 0.38
N SER A 503 -10.81 -6.08 -0.25
CA SER A 503 -11.18 -4.75 0.24
C SER A 503 -12.03 -4.76 1.51
N LEU A 504 -12.61 -5.91 1.89
CA LEU A 504 -13.37 -6.03 3.15
C LEU A 504 -12.45 -6.11 4.38
N PRO A 505 -12.85 -5.50 5.52
CA PRO A 505 -12.22 -5.77 6.80
C PRO A 505 -12.61 -7.15 7.34
N MET A 506 -11.77 -7.74 8.20
CA MET A 506 -12.17 -8.93 8.97
C MET A 506 -13.20 -8.57 10.05
N PRO A 507 -14.20 -9.43 10.35
CA PRO A 507 -14.43 -10.78 9.81
C PRO A 507 -15.33 -10.82 8.55
N ALA A 508 -15.63 -9.68 7.91
CA ALA A 508 -16.51 -9.64 6.74
C ALA A 508 -15.90 -10.35 5.52
N ALA A 509 -14.57 -10.25 5.31
CA ALA A 509 -13.88 -11.00 4.25
C ALA A 509 -13.99 -12.53 4.43
N GLU A 510 -13.79 -13.04 5.65
CA GLU A 510 -13.96 -14.47 6.00
C GLU A 510 -15.41 -14.94 5.75
N THR A 511 -16.39 -14.10 6.13
CA THR A 511 -17.83 -14.36 5.89
C THR A 511 -18.17 -14.37 4.39
N PHE A 512 -17.54 -13.51 3.59
CA PHE A 512 -17.70 -13.44 2.14
C PHE A 512 -17.13 -14.70 1.47
N ALA A 513 -15.87 -15.06 1.79
CA ALA A 513 -15.20 -16.25 1.27
C ALA A 513 -15.99 -17.53 1.57
N ASP A 514 -16.42 -17.74 2.82
CA ASP A 514 -17.27 -18.88 3.22
C ASP A 514 -18.59 -18.94 2.44
N ALA A 515 -19.16 -17.79 2.08
CA ALA A 515 -20.38 -17.74 1.27
C ALA A 515 -20.11 -18.05 -0.21
N VAL A 516 -18.99 -17.59 -0.78
CA VAL A 516 -18.56 -17.95 -2.15
C VAL A 516 -18.33 -19.45 -2.27
N HIS A 517 -17.58 -20.06 -1.34
CA HIS A 517 -17.37 -21.51 -1.30
C HIS A 517 -18.70 -22.26 -1.25
N ARG A 518 -19.60 -21.88 -0.32
CA ARG A 518 -20.93 -22.49 -0.16
C ARG A 518 -21.77 -22.49 -1.45
N TYR A 519 -21.73 -21.44 -2.25
CA TYR A 519 -22.49 -21.39 -3.51
C TYR A 519 -21.80 -22.16 -4.66
N ARG A 520 -20.47 -22.26 -4.66
CA ARG A 520 -19.70 -23.15 -5.55
C ARG A 520 -19.99 -24.63 -5.26
N ASP A 521 -19.92 -25.03 -3.99
CA ASP A 521 -20.20 -26.41 -3.54
C ASP A 521 -21.65 -26.85 -3.84
N GLN A 522 -22.60 -25.89 -3.88
CA GLN A 522 -23.99 -26.13 -4.26
C GLN A 522 -24.24 -26.17 -5.77
N GLY A 523 -23.24 -25.89 -6.62
CA GLY A 523 -23.43 -25.76 -8.06
C GLY A 523 -24.30 -24.56 -8.47
N ARG A 524 -24.42 -23.55 -7.60
CA ARG A 524 -25.26 -22.35 -7.78
C ARG A 524 -24.46 -21.06 -7.89
N TRP A 525 -23.15 -21.17 -8.15
CA TRP A 525 -22.27 -20.01 -8.24
C TRP A 525 -22.67 -19.08 -9.40
N ASP A 526 -22.92 -19.62 -10.59
CA ASP A 526 -23.18 -18.81 -11.78
C ASP A 526 -24.53 -18.09 -11.73
N GLU A 527 -25.51 -18.67 -11.03
CA GLU A 527 -26.80 -18.04 -10.68
C GLU A 527 -26.60 -16.83 -9.74
N MET A 528 -25.66 -16.93 -8.81
CA MET A 528 -25.50 -15.97 -7.70
C MET A 528 -24.37 -14.95 -7.91
N ARG A 529 -23.35 -15.21 -8.76
CA ARG A 529 -22.27 -14.28 -9.12
C ARG A 529 -22.77 -12.89 -9.52
N PRO A 530 -23.86 -12.73 -10.31
CA PRO A 530 -24.40 -11.40 -10.66
C PRO A 530 -24.95 -10.60 -9.49
N PHE A 531 -25.36 -11.26 -8.40
CA PHE A 531 -25.97 -10.64 -7.22
C PHE A 531 -25.03 -10.56 -6.01
N PHE A 532 -23.90 -11.28 -6.05
CA PHE A 532 -22.85 -11.20 -5.04
C PHE A 532 -22.18 -9.83 -5.03
N ARG A 533 -22.10 -9.19 -3.86
CA ARG A 533 -21.36 -7.93 -3.64
C ARG A 533 -20.48 -8.11 -2.40
N GLY A 534 -19.23 -7.67 -2.49
CA GLY A 534 -18.31 -7.58 -1.36
C GLY A 534 -17.97 -6.13 -1.08
N GLY A 535 -16.70 -5.86 -0.81
CA GLY A 535 -16.16 -4.51 -0.70
C GLY A 535 -15.95 -3.85 -2.08
N PHE A 536 -15.51 -2.59 -2.04
CA PHE A 536 -14.97 -1.88 -3.20
C PHE A 536 -13.72 -1.11 -2.77
N TRP A 537 -12.81 -0.79 -3.69
CA TRP A 537 -11.41 -0.46 -3.40
C TRP A 537 -11.21 0.63 -2.32
N ARG A 538 -12.03 1.70 -2.26
CA ARG A 538 -11.88 2.74 -1.22
C ARG A 538 -12.02 2.23 0.23
N GLN A 539 -12.61 1.05 0.44
CA GLN A 539 -12.68 0.41 1.76
C GLN A 539 -11.29 0.04 2.31
N PHE A 540 -10.23 0.02 1.49
CA PHE A 540 -8.85 -0.07 2.00
C PHE A 540 -8.47 1.10 2.91
N PHE A 541 -9.04 2.30 2.73
CA PHE A 541 -8.86 3.42 3.67
C PHE A 541 -9.60 3.22 5.01
N GLN A 542 -10.59 2.33 5.07
CA GLN A 542 -11.24 1.91 6.32
C GLN A 542 -10.49 0.73 6.96
N LYS A 543 -10.00 -0.22 6.16
CA LYS A 543 -9.23 -1.40 6.60
C LYS A 543 -7.85 -1.00 7.14
N TYR A 544 -7.20 -0.03 6.50
CA TYR A 544 -5.84 0.43 6.77
C TYR A 544 -5.80 1.95 7.00
N GLU A 545 -5.78 2.38 8.26
CA GLU A 545 -5.69 3.81 8.64
C GLU A 545 -4.37 4.45 8.17
N GLU A 546 -3.31 3.65 8.01
CA GLU A 546 -2.01 4.06 7.48
C GLU A 546 -2.08 4.39 5.97
N SER A 547 -2.99 3.73 5.23
CA SER A 547 -3.30 4.06 3.84
C SER A 547 -4.13 5.34 3.75
N LEU A 548 -5.11 5.51 4.64
CA LEU A 548 -5.86 6.76 4.79
C LEU A 548 -4.92 7.93 5.12
N LEU A 549 -3.94 7.74 6.01
CA LEU A 549 -2.96 8.76 6.36
C LEU A 549 -2.10 9.19 5.16
N MET A 550 -1.58 8.24 4.37
CA MET A 550 -0.88 8.55 3.10
C MET A 550 -1.80 9.29 2.13
N GLN A 551 -3.08 8.90 2.02
CA GLN A 551 -4.04 9.53 1.10
C GLN A 551 -4.35 10.97 1.53
N ARG A 552 -4.41 11.21 2.83
CA ARG A 552 -4.67 12.53 3.41
C ARG A 552 -3.46 13.45 3.34
N ARG A 553 -2.23 12.93 3.49
CA ARG A 553 -1.00 13.69 3.19
C ARG A 553 -0.92 14.06 1.70
N SER A 554 -1.37 13.18 0.79
CA SER A 554 -1.50 13.49 -0.65
C SER A 554 -2.55 14.58 -0.92
N LEU A 555 -3.72 14.53 -0.26
CA LEU A 555 -4.72 15.60 -0.36
C LEU A 555 -4.22 16.94 0.20
N LEU A 556 -3.50 16.94 1.32
CA LEU A 556 -2.91 18.16 1.88
C LEU A 556 -1.95 18.83 0.88
N LEU A 557 -1.04 18.05 0.26
CA LEU A 557 -0.13 18.55 -0.77
C LEU A 557 -0.88 19.04 -2.03
N HIS A 558 -1.98 18.38 -2.43
CA HIS A 558 -2.84 18.86 -3.51
C HIS A 558 -3.46 20.22 -3.19
N GLU A 559 -3.96 20.41 -1.98
CA GLU A 559 -4.52 21.69 -1.52
C GLU A 559 -3.46 22.80 -1.43
N GLU A 560 -2.24 22.48 -0.98
CA GLU A 560 -1.10 23.41 -0.95
C GLU A 560 -0.64 23.84 -2.36
N ILE A 561 -0.56 22.90 -3.31
CA ILE A 561 -0.25 23.19 -4.72
C ILE A 561 -1.33 24.09 -5.35
N ALA A 562 -2.61 23.75 -5.14
CA ALA A 562 -3.73 24.55 -5.65
C ALA A 562 -3.78 25.97 -5.04
N ALA A 563 -3.41 26.13 -3.77
CA ALA A 563 -3.30 27.42 -3.11
C ALA A 563 -2.15 28.27 -3.67
N ALA A 564 -0.96 27.68 -3.86
CA ALA A 564 0.20 28.35 -4.44
C ALA A 564 -0.10 28.87 -5.86
N GLU A 565 -0.72 28.04 -6.70
CA GLU A 565 -1.18 28.42 -8.05
C GLU A 565 -2.19 29.58 -8.02
N ALA A 566 -3.16 29.54 -7.11
CA ALA A 566 -4.14 30.61 -6.94
C ALA A 566 -3.51 31.96 -6.54
N THR A 567 -2.33 31.94 -5.90
CA THR A 567 -1.54 33.14 -5.59
C THR A 567 -0.58 33.59 -6.71
N GLY A 568 -0.41 32.79 -7.77
CA GLY A 568 0.54 33.07 -8.85
C GLY A 568 2.00 32.78 -8.47
N ALA A 569 2.24 31.71 -7.70
CA ALA A 569 3.58 31.19 -7.40
C ALA A 569 4.35 30.75 -8.66
N ASP A 570 5.65 30.49 -8.53
CA ASP A 570 6.52 30.05 -9.63
C ASP A 570 6.01 28.74 -10.25
N GLU A 571 5.51 28.83 -11.48
CA GLU A 571 4.95 27.74 -12.29
C GLU A 571 5.91 26.55 -12.39
N LEU A 572 7.23 26.78 -12.45
CA LEU A 572 8.22 25.71 -12.50
C LEU A 572 8.29 24.91 -11.20
N ARG A 573 8.12 25.57 -10.04
CA ARG A 573 8.12 24.92 -8.72
C ARG A 573 6.80 24.23 -8.43
N VAL A 574 5.70 24.84 -8.86
CA VAL A 574 4.38 24.21 -8.84
C VAL A 574 4.39 22.92 -9.65
N ASP A 575 4.90 22.95 -10.88
CA ASP A 575 4.96 21.77 -11.76
C ASP A 575 5.88 20.67 -11.20
N GLU A 576 7.04 21.04 -10.65
CA GLU A 576 7.97 20.13 -9.97
C GLU A 576 7.31 19.46 -8.75
N ALA A 577 6.62 20.24 -7.90
CA ALA A 577 5.85 19.70 -6.77
C ALA A 577 4.66 18.82 -7.22
N ARG A 578 4.04 19.13 -8.37
CA ARG A 578 2.91 18.35 -8.90
C ARG A 578 3.34 17.00 -9.47
N ASP A 579 4.51 16.91 -10.10
CA ASP A 579 5.11 15.62 -10.49
C ASP A 579 5.34 14.72 -9.26
N HIS A 580 5.88 15.31 -8.18
CA HIS A 580 6.05 14.63 -6.91
C HIS A 580 4.72 14.19 -6.27
N LEU A 581 3.68 15.04 -6.26
CA LEU A 581 2.34 14.66 -5.84
C LEU A 581 1.80 13.47 -6.65
N TRP A 582 1.94 13.51 -7.98
CA TRP A 582 1.40 12.48 -8.86
C TRP A 582 2.16 11.15 -8.73
N ARG A 583 3.49 11.17 -8.53
CA ARG A 583 4.27 9.97 -8.14
C ARG A 583 3.81 9.37 -6.82
N ALA A 584 3.52 10.22 -5.84
CA ALA A 584 2.96 9.79 -4.56
C ALA A 584 1.54 9.20 -4.68
N GLN A 585 0.84 9.36 -5.81
CA GLN A 585 -0.47 8.76 -6.05
C GLN A 585 -0.41 7.34 -6.64
N CYS A 586 0.80 6.79 -6.89
CA CYS A 586 1.01 5.42 -7.38
C CYS A 586 0.37 4.40 -6.43
N ASN A 587 -0.57 3.60 -6.96
CA ASN A 587 -1.57 2.97 -6.09
C ASN A 587 -1.07 1.82 -5.19
N CYS A 588 -0.02 1.11 -5.59
CA CYS A 588 0.30 -0.20 -5.00
C CYS A 588 0.63 -0.14 -3.51
N ALA A 589 1.13 0.99 -3.01
CA ALA A 589 1.38 1.19 -1.58
C ALA A 589 0.10 1.39 -0.74
N TYR A 590 -1.06 1.62 -1.34
CA TYR A 590 -2.29 2.00 -0.64
C TYR A 590 -3.21 0.81 -0.29
N TRP A 591 -2.98 -0.38 -0.82
CA TRP A 591 -3.86 -1.53 -0.63
C TRP A 591 -3.12 -2.87 -0.61
N HIS A 592 -3.82 -3.97 -0.34
CA HIS A 592 -3.24 -5.31 -0.31
C HIS A 592 -4.25 -6.34 -0.81
N GLY A 593 -3.84 -7.14 -1.81
CA GLY A 593 -4.58 -8.28 -2.34
C GLY A 593 -3.95 -9.60 -1.89
N VAL A 594 -3.34 -10.33 -2.83
CA VAL A 594 -2.69 -11.64 -2.57
C VAL A 594 -1.25 -11.50 -2.07
N PHE A 595 -0.47 -10.58 -2.63
CA PHE A 595 0.94 -10.41 -2.33
C PHE A 595 1.34 -8.93 -2.32
N GLY A 596 2.43 -8.61 -1.61
CA GLY A 596 3.04 -7.28 -1.63
C GLY A 596 2.11 -6.13 -1.22
N GLY A 597 2.08 -5.09 -2.05
CA GLY A 597 1.26 -3.89 -1.84
C GLY A 597 1.68 -3.06 -0.62
N LEU A 598 0.70 -2.51 0.11
CA LEU A 598 0.83 -1.75 1.37
C LEU A 598 1.76 -2.40 2.39
N TYR A 599 1.82 -3.74 2.43
CA TYR A 599 2.69 -4.45 3.36
C TYR A 599 4.20 -4.30 3.05
N LEU A 600 4.59 -3.83 1.86
CA LEU A 600 5.98 -3.61 1.47
C LEU A 600 6.46 -2.21 1.95
N PRO A 601 7.41 -2.12 2.90
CA PRO A 601 7.81 -0.83 3.46
C PRO A 601 8.47 0.11 2.45
N HIS A 602 9.17 -0.44 1.45
CA HIS A 602 9.85 0.35 0.42
C HIS A 602 8.87 1.08 -0.51
N LEU A 603 7.73 0.47 -0.84
CA LEU A 603 6.68 1.14 -1.61
C LEU A 603 6.05 2.28 -0.81
N ARG A 604 5.66 2.03 0.46
CA ARG A 604 5.16 3.11 1.34
C ARG A 604 6.19 4.22 1.54
N HIS A 605 7.47 3.86 1.68
CA HIS A 605 8.56 4.82 1.82
C HIS A 605 8.67 5.72 0.59
N ALA A 606 8.61 5.15 -0.62
CA ALA A 606 8.64 5.93 -1.85
C ALA A 606 7.46 6.91 -1.97
N ILE A 607 6.25 6.52 -1.54
CA ILE A 607 5.11 7.44 -1.46
C ILE A 607 5.40 8.59 -0.49
N TYR A 608 5.78 8.32 0.75
CA TYR A 608 6.11 9.38 1.72
C TYR A 608 7.28 10.26 1.27
N ARG A 609 8.31 9.69 0.65
CA ARG A 609 9.43 10.41 0.05
C ARG A 609 8.97 11.41 -1.01
N HIS A 610 8.08 11.00 -1.91
CA HIS A 610 7.53 11.91 -2.91
C HIS A 610 6.58 12.96 -2.30
N LEU A 611 5.83 12.63 -1.25
CA LEU A 611 5.03 13.61 -0.49
C LEU A 611 5.91 14.65 0.21
N ILE A 612 6.99 14.23 0.87
CA ILE A 612 7.95 15.12 1.55
C ILE A 612 8.61 16.04 0.53
N LEU A 613 9.16 15.50 -0.55
CA LEU A 613 9.81 16.31 -1.61
C LEU A 613 8.83 17.27 -2.31
N GLY A 614 7.59 16.87 -2.56
CA GLY A 614 6.57 17.79 -3.11
C GLY A 614 6.21 18.90 -2.11
N THR A 615 6.11 18.57 -0.82
CA THR A 615 5.88 19.51 0.27
C THR A 615 7.05 20.49 0.39
N GLU A 616 8.30 20.00 0.39
CA GLU A 616 9.53 20.81 0.37
C GLU A 616 9.49 21.89 -0.72
N ILE A 617 9.24 21.47 -1.96
CA ILE A 617 9.28 22.35 -3.13
C ILE A 617 8.19 23.42 -3.04
N ILE A 618 6.94 23.05 -2.74
CA ILE A 618 5.82 24.01 -2.74
C ILE A 618 5.97 25.01 -1.58
N GLN A 619 6.50 24.60 -0.43
CA GLN A 619 6.77 25.50 0.69
C GLN A 619 7.87 26.54 0.39
N THR A 620 8.75 26.31 -0.59
CA THR A 620 9.73 27.34 -1.00
C THR A 620 9.09 28.56 -1.69
N VAL A 621 7.85 28.43 -2.18
CA VAL A 621 7.09 29.50 -2.84
C VAL A 621 5.80 29.89 -2.11
N ALA A 622 5.24 28.99 -1.30
CA ALA A 622 4.07 29.21 -0.45
C ALA A 622 4.33 28.68 0.99
N PRO A 623 5.20 29.34 1.78
CA PRO A 623 5.58 28.87 3.11
C PRO A 623 4.39 28.92 4.11
N PRO A 624 4.07 27.82 4.81
CA PRO A 624 2.97 27.75 5.76
C PRO A 624 3.34 28.34 7.14
N PRO A 625 2.34 28.62 7.99
CA PRO A 625 2.61 28.92 9.40
C PRO A 625 3.22 27.70 10.11
N ARG A 626 4.10 27.96 11.09
CA ARG A 626 4.83 26.91 11.83
C ARG A 626 3.93 25.96 12.63
N ALA A 627 2.72 26.39 12.96
CA ALA A 627 1.66 25.57 13.53
C ALA A 627 0.39 25.75 12.69
N GLN A 628 -0.24 24.64 12.28
CA GLN A 628 -1.43 24.67 11.43
C GLN A 628 -2.38 23.51 11.77
N MET A 629 -3.69 23.76 11.75
CA MET A 629 -4.69 22.70 11.80
C MET A 629 -4.89 22.08 10.41
N VAL A 630 -4.92 20.75 10.34
CA VAL A 630 -5.00 19.95 9.11
C VAL A 630 -6.01 18.81 9.27
N THR A 631 -6.26 18.03 8.21
CA THR A 631 -7.14 16.85 8.25
C THR A 631 -6.38 15.60 7.81
N LEU A 632 -6.11 14.68 8.74
CA LEU A 632 -5.46 13.41 8.48
C LEU A 632 -6.34 12.23 8.93
N VAL A 633 -6.28 11.87 10.22
CA VAL A 633 -6.94 10.69 10.82
C VAL A 633 -7.93 11.04 11.94
N GLY A 634 -7.93 12.29 12.39
CA GLY A 634 -8.95 12.86 13.26
C GLY A 634 -10.23 13.25 12.51
N ARG A 635 -11.08 14.05 13.15
CA ARG A 635 -12.17 14.74 12.47
C ARG A 635 -11.62 15.82 11.53
N ALA A 636 -12.45 16.31 10.61
CA ALA A 636 -12.07 17.39 9.71
C ALA A 636 -11.53 18.61 10.48
N GLY A 637 -10.30 19.01 10.20
CA GLY A 637 -9.62 20.15 10.82
C GLY A 637 -9.26 19.99 12.30
N THR A 638 -9.10 18.77 12.84
CA THR A 638 -8.68 18.58 14.25
C THR A 638 -7.22 18.15 14.44
N ASP A 639 -6.56 17.64 13.40
CA ASP A 639 -5.14 17.26 13.46
C ASP A 639 -4.23 18.50 13.35
N VAL A 640 -2.99 18.41 13.81
CA VAL A 640 -2.05 19.53 13.86
C VAL A 640 -0.75 19.20 13.14
N ARG A 641 -0.31 20.08 12.22
CA ARG A 641 1.07 20.15 11.72
C ARG A 641 1.88 21.12 12.56
N LEU A 642 3.07 20.72 13.00
CA LEU A 642 4.15 21.63 13.44
C LEU A 642 5.32 21.51 12.45
N GLY A 643 5.88 22.62 11.97
CA GLY A 643 6.90 22.63 10.92
C GLY A 643 8.12 23.52 11.18
N ASN A 644 9.28 23.06 10.71
CA ASN A 644 10.51 23.84 10.57
C ASN A 644 11.32 23.35 9.35
N ASP A 645 12.49 23.98 9.10
CA ASP A 645 13.39 23.71 7.96
C ASP A 645 14.02 22.30 7.96
N ALA A 646 13.69 21.43 8.93
CA ALA A 646 14.28 20.09 9.08
C ALA A 646 13.26 18.99 9.44
N LEU A 647 12.16 19.32 10.14
CA LEU A 647 11.11 18.36 10.52
C LEU A 647 9.71 18.91 10.22
N GLU A 648 8.81 18.02 9.80
CA GLU A 648 7.36 18.19 10.01
C GLU A 648 6.83 17.14 11.00
N LEU A 649 6.10 17.59 12.02
CA LEU A 649 5.41 16.77 13.00
C LEU A 649 3.91 16.81 12.73
N TYR A 650 3.26 15.65 12.69
CA TYR A 650 1.81 15.55 12.57
C TYR A 650 1.23 14.87 13.81
N LEU A 651 0.34 15.59 14.52
CA LEU A 651 -0.17 15.22 15.83
C LEU A 651 -1.71 15.17 15.81
N SER A 652 -2.30 14.07 16.29
CA SER A 652 -3.75 13.83 16.23
C SER A 652 -4.38 13.81 17.64
N PRO A 653 -5.10 14.87 18.06
CA PRO A 653 -5.83 14.89 19.33
C PRO A 653 -6.86 13.76 19.45
N ASP A 654 -7.52 13.41 18.33
CA ASP A 654 -8.51 12.33 18.24
C ASP A 654 -7.88 10.92 18.27
N ARG A 655 -6.54 10.84 18.34
CA ARG A 655 -5.76 9.64 18.67
C ARG A 655 -4.97 9.83 19.97
N GLY A 656 -5.50 10.59 20.93
CA GLY A 656 -4.88 10.84 22.24
C GLY A 656 -3.71 11.83 22.21
N GLY A 657 -3.61 12.66 21.17
CA GLY A 657 -2.45 13.52 20.94
C GLY A 657 -1.22 12.77 20.45
N ALA A 658 -1.40 11.59 19.85
CA ALA A 658 -0.31 10.80 19.28
C ALA A 658 0.36 11.53 18.11
N LEU A 659 1.66 11.29 17.96
CA LEU A 659 2.46 11.68 16.80
C LEU A 659 2.20 10.65 15.70
N VAL A 660 1.38 11.03 14.71
CA VAL A 660 0.95 10.20 13.58
C VAL A 660 1.84 10.36 12.35
N GLY A 661 2.62 11.45 12.27
CA GLY A 661 3.65 11.67 11.26
C GLY A 661 4.88 12.34 11.87
N LEU A 662 6.07 11.93 11.44
CA LEU A 662 7.36 12.51 11.84
C LEU A 662 8.25 12.45 10.61
N GLU A 663 8.33 13.54 9.88
CA GLU A 663 8.92 13.61 8.56
C GLU A 663 10.24 14.40 8.62
N ASP A 664 11.36 13.69 8.45
CA ASP A 664 12.68 14.27 8.29
C ASP A 664 12.89 14.73 6.84
N ARG A 665 13.03 16.05 6.70
CA ARG A 665 13.11 16.76 5.42
C ARG A 665 14.45 16.57 4.72
N ARG A 666 15.50 16.09 5.42
CA ARG A 666 16.85 15.98 4.86
C ARG A 666 17.15 14.64 4.18
N GLU A 667 16.46 13.58 4.59
CA GLU A 667 16.67 12.20 4.13
C GLU A 667 15.36 11.60 3.55
N ASP A 668 14.40 12.47 3.18
CA ASP A 668 13.08 12.17 2.62
C ASP A 668 12.25 11.13 3.41
N TRP A 669 12.31 11.18 4.74
CA TRP A 669 11.98 10.03 5.60
C TRP A 669 10.84 10.31 6.57
N ASN A 670 9.68 9.65 6.38
CA ASN A 670 8.65 9.57 7.43
C ASN A 670 8.96 8.41 8.40
N LEU A 671 9.34 8.74 9.63
CA LEU A 671 9.61 7.80 10.70
C LEU A 671 8.34 7.10 11.22
N GLN A 672 7.13 7.69 11.06
CA GLN A 672 5.86 7.04 11.43
C GLN A 672 5.29 6.13 10.32
N ASN A 673 6.04 5.81 9.27
CA ASN A 673 5.63 4.90 8.19
C ASN A 673 5.62 3.40 8.62
N THR A 674 5.02 3.12 9.79
CA THR A 674 4.88 1.77 10.31
C THR A 674 3.62 1.08 9.76
N LEU A 675 3.34 -0.15 10.19
CA LEU A 675 2.07 -0.81 9.92
C LEU A 675 1.61 -1.62 11.13
N ARG A 676 0.35 -1.41 11.54
CA ARG A 676 -0.34 -2.20 12.56
C ARG A 676 -0.55 -3.63 12.06
N ARG A 677 -0.23 -4.61 12.91
CA ARG A 677 -0.55 -6.03 12.68
C ARG A 677 -2.06 -6.26 12.77
N ARG A 678 -2.60 -6.90 11.75
CA ARG A 678 -4.03 -7.20 11.56
C ARG A 678 -4.17 -8.66 11.13
N ARG A 679 -5.34 -9.27 11.40
CA ARG A 679 -5.71 -10.55 10.79
C ARG A 679 -6.14 -10.31 9.34
N GLU A 680 -5.62 -11.10 8.41
CA GLU A 680 -6.03 -11.13 7.01
C GLU A 680 -6.69 -12.48 6.67
N ALA A 681 -7.49 -12.55 5.61
CA ALA A 681 -8.27 -13.75 5.27
C ALA A 681 -7.39 -15.01 5.10
N TYR A 682 -6.20 -14.86 4.51
CA TYR A 682 -5.24 -15.96 4.32
C TYR A 682 -4.55 -16.41 5.62
N HIS A 683 -4.65 -15.68 6.74
CA HIS A 683 -4.10 -16.12 8.02
C HIS A 683 -4.77 -17.40 8.54
N THR A 684 -6.02 -17.66 8.15
CA THR A 684 -6.71 -18.95 8.37
C THR A 684 -5.91 -20.16 7.86
N LYS A 685 -5.14 -20.00 6.78
CA LYS A 685 -4.26 -21.04 6.23
C LYS A 685 -3.01 -21.22 7.11
N ILE A 686 -2.44 -20.13 7.62
CA ILE A 686 -1.28 -20.15 8.55
C ILE A 686 -1.66 -20.78 9.90
N GLU A 687 -2.84 -20.43 10.42
CA GLU A 687 -3.42 -21.01 11.64
C GLU A 687 -3.48 -22.54 11.52
N ARG A 688 -4.07 -23.04 10.42
CA ARG A 688 -4.31 -24.47 10.15
C ARG A 688 -3.08 -25.27 9.68
N ALA A 689 -2.05 -24.62 9.14
CA ALA A 689 -0.87 -25.31 8.60
C ALA A 689 -0.06 -26.06 9.68
N PRO A 690 0.49 -27.25 9.40
CA PRO A 690 1.46 -27.90 10.29
C PRO A 690 2.76 -27.08 10.37
N LEU A 691 3.49 -27.23 11.47
CA LEU A 691 4.80 -26.60 11.63
C LEU A 691 5.88 -27.42 10.89
N VAL A 692 6.80 -26.74 10.22
CA VAL A 692 7.97 -27.39 9.60
C VAL A 692 8.76 -28.12 10.68
N GLY A 693 8.92 -29.45 10.51
CA GLY A 693 9.55 -30.34 11.49
C GLY A 693 8.60 -31.35 12.15
N GLN A 694 7.27 -31.23 11.98
CA GLN A 694 6.30 -32.23 12.44
C GLN A 694 5.55 -32.88 11.26
N GLY A 695 6.25 -33.76 10.55
CA GLY A 695 5.69 -34.57 9.45
C GLY A 695 6.76 -34.93 8.44
N GLY A 696 7.15 -36.21 8.39
CA GLY A 696 7.96 -36.76 7.30
C GLY A 696 7.07 -37.47 6.30
N GLY A 697 7.29 -37.24 4.99
CA GLY A 697 6.54 -37.87 3.91
C GLY A 697 6.68 -37.10 2.60
N ASP A 698 7.44 -37.64 1.67
CA ASP A 698 7.60 -37.07 0.32
C ASP A 698 6.33 -37.27 -0.52
N ALA A 699 5.86 -36.19 -1.17
CA ALA A 699 4.68 -36.21 -2.03
C ALA A 699 4.76 -35.18 -3.17
N ALA A 700 5.89 -35.14 -3.89
CA ALA A 700 6.02 -34.36 -5.12
C ALA A 700 5.50 -35.18 -6.32
N GLY A 701 4.26 -34.92 -6.75
CA GLY A 701 3.69 -35.49 -7.98
C GLY A 701 3.99 -34.60 -9.19
N GLU A 702 4.71 -35.13 -10.17
CA GLU A 702 4.95 -34.45 -11.45
C GLU A 702 3.68 -34.49 -12.34
N GLY A 703 3.48 -33.47 -13.19
CA GLY A 703 2.64 -33.61 -14.38
C GLY A 703 1.35 -32.78 -14.50
N GLN A 704 1.24 -31.63 -13.83
CA GLN A 704 0.30 -30.56 -14.25
C GLN A 704 0.72 -29.19 -13.71
N GLY A 705 0.27 -28.10 -14.37
CA GLY A 705 0.61 -26.74 -13.98
C GLY A 705 -0.04 -26.34 -12.67
N VAL A 706 0.74 -26.27 -11.59
CA VAL A 706 0.25 -25.96 -10.24
C VAL A 706 -0.11 -24.47 -10.12
N SER A 707 -1.28 -24.18 -9.54
CA SER A 707 -1.72 -22.80 -9.31
C SER A 707 -0.98 -22.17 -8.11
N ILE A 708 -0.84 -20.85 -8.11
CA ILE A 708 -0.29 -20.06 -6.98
C ILE A 708 -1.04 -20.36 -5.66
N HIS A 709 -2.29 -20.83 -5.72
CA HIS A 709 -3.09 -21.17 -4.55
C HIS A 709 -2.64 -22.44 -3.80
N ASP A 710 -1.88 -23.34 -4.43
CA ASP A 710 -1.61 -24.69 -3.91
C ASP A 710 -0.17 -24.88 -3.35
N LEU A 711 0.74 -23.94 -3.60
CA LEU A 711 2.19 -24.07 -3.35
C LEU A 711 2.65 -23.95 -1.87
N VAL A 712 1.74 -23.86 -0.90
CA VAL A 712 2.04 -23.27 0.42
C VAL A 712 2.09 -24.31 1.56
N THR A 713 3.28 -24.84 1.88
CA THR A 713 3.48 -25.89 2.89
C THR A 713 4.59 -25.62 3.93
N ARG A 714 5.07 -24.38 4.09
CA ARG A 714 6.09 -24.02 5.10
C ARG A 714 5.63 -22.88 6.01
N VAL A 715 5.38 -23.21 7.27
CA VAL A 715 5.08 -22.26 8.36
C VAL A 715 5.97 -22.55 9.57
N THR A 716 6.64 -21.51 10.09
CA THR A 716 7.49 -21.61 11.29
C THR A 716 6.76 -21.08 12.53
N PRO A 717 7.26 -21.35 13.75
CA PRO A 717 6.71 -20.77 14.97
C PRO A 717 6.70 -19.23 14.97
N GLU A 718 7.68 -18.60 14.32
CA GLU A 718 7.83 -17.13 14.21
C GLU A 718 6.72 -16.55 13.34
N ILE A 719 6.40 -17.22 12.22
CA ILE A 719 5.27 -16.88 11.36
C ILE A 719 3.95 -16.99 12.14
N LYS A 720 3.77 -18.02 12.98
CA LYS A 720 2.59 -18.12 13.86
C LYS A 720 2.56 -17.03 14.95
N ARG A 721 3.71 -16.65 15.55
CA ARG A 721 3.80 -15.52 16.49
C ARG A 721 3.46 -14.17 15.82
N ALA A 722 3.76 -14.01 14.54
CA ALA A 722 3.43 -12.81 13.76
C ALA A 722 1.96 -12.70 13.30
N LEU A 723 1.09 -13.64 13.72
CA LEU A 723 -0.38 -13.50 13.64
C LEU A 723 -0.96 -12.63 14.78
N ALA A 724 -0.12 -12.20 15.73
CA ALA A 724 -0.48 -11.28 16.80
C ALA A 724 -1.14 -9.99 16.25
N VAL A 725 -2.39 -9.71 16.66
CA VAL A 725 -3.16 -8.54 16.22
C VAL A 725 -3.00 -7.40 17.22
N ASP A 726 -2.57 -6.23 16.75
CA ASP A 726 -2.51 -5.02 17.57
C ASP A 726 -3.92 -4.41 17.72
N PRO A 727 -4.32 -3.81 18.86
CA PRO A 727 -5.67 -3.24 19.06
C PRO A 727 -5.88 -1.91 18.30
N GLN A 728 -4.80 -1.19 17.99
CA GLN A 728 -4.81 0.18 17.45
C GLN A 728 -3.66 0.43 16.46
N PRO A 729 -3.72 1.48 15.63
CA PRO A 729 -2.60 1.90 14.78
C PRO A 729 -1.32 2.20 15.55
N ARG A 730 -0.16 1.99 14.91
CA ARG A 730 1.17 2.10 15.51
C ARG A 730 1.77 3.50 15.35
N TYR A 731 1.26 4.42 16.16
CA TYR A 731 1.74 5.80 16.28
C TYR A 731 2.72 5.97 17.45
N SER A 732 3.35 7.14 17.55
CA SER A 732 4.26 7.49 18.65
C SER A 732 3.62 8.44 19.66
N LEU A 733 4.24 8.57 20.83
CA LEU A 733 3.74 9.37 21.96
C LEU A 733 2.35 8.89 22.45
N LEU A 734 2.17 7.57 22.51
CA LEU A 734 1.00 6.89 23.07
C LEU A 734 1.26 6.54 24.55
N GLU A 735 0.43 7.01 25.48
CA GLU A 735 0.64 6.77 26.91
C GLU A 735 0.16 5.38 27.38
N ARG A 736 1.10 4.52 27.81
CA ARG A 736 0.82 3.26 28.50
C ARG A 736 0.97 3.41 30.01
N PHE A 737 0.13 2.69 30.76
CA PHE A 737 0.21 2.57 32.22
C PHE A 737 0.30 1.09 32.60
N LEU A 738 1.53 0.57 32.55
CA LEU A 738 1.81 -0.85 32.76
C LEU A 738 1.70 -1.23 34.24
N HIS A 739 1.32 -2.48 34.52
CA HIS A 739 1.38 -3.03 35.87
C HIS A 739 2.82 -3.05 36.43
N LEU A 740 2.97 -3.03 37.76
CA LEU A 740 4.28 -3.03 38.43
C LEU A 740 5.12 -4.27 38.13
N ASP A 741 4.46 -5.42 37.97
CA ASP A 741 5.08 -6.70 37.64
C ASP A 741 5.30 -6.89 36.13
N ALA A 742 5.06 -5.85 35.32
CA ALA A 742 5.23 -5.95 33.88
C ALA A 742 6.68 -6.30 33.52
N GLY A 743 6.85 -7.34 32.71
CA GLY A 743 8.15 -7.83 32.24
C GLY A 743 8.40 -7.44 30.78
N PHE A 744 9.68 -7.47 30.38
CA PHE A 744 10.08 -7.37 28.99
C PHE A 744 9.42 -8.52 28.18
N PRO A 745 8.52 -8.23 27.22
CA PRO A 745 7.55 -9.23 26.74
C PRO A 745 7.94 -9.90 25.42
N ASP A 746 7.78 -11.23 25.33
CA ASP A 746 8.16 -12.03 24.15
C ASP A 746 7.39 -11.69 22.87
N VAL A 747 6.13 -11.26 22.97
CA VAL A 747 5.28 -10.88 21.83
C VAL A 747 4.33 -9.75 22.25
N LEU A 748 4.16 -8.74 21.39
CA LEU A 748 3.60 -7.42 21.76
C LEU A 748 2.28 -6.97 21.08
N PRO A 749 1.24 -7.80 20.87
CA PRO A 749 -0.03 -7.31 20.33
C PRO A 749 -0.67 -6.24 21.24
N ASP A 750 -0.79 -6.55 22.52
CA ASP A 750 -1.59 -5.80 23.50
C ASP A 750 -0.88 -5.70 24.87
N MET A 751 0.45 -5.58 24.83
CA MET A 751 1.35 -5.82 25.98
C MET A 751 1.14 -7.17 26.69
N GLY A 752 0.34 -8.10 26.16
CA GLY A 752 -0.09 -9.30 26.88
C GLY A 752 -1.06 -9.02 28.04
N GLY A 753 -1.85 -7.94 27.99
CA GLY A 753 -2.70 -7.50 29.09
C GLY A 753 -1.92 -6.91 30.28
N GLN A 754 -0.72 -6.38 30.03
CA GLN A 754 0.09 -5.70 31.04
C GLN A 754 -0.18 -4.19 31.13
N ASP A 755 -0.90 -3.59 30.16
CA ASP A 755 -1.32 -2.19 30.18
C ASP A 755 -2.68 -2.05 30.85
N GLY A 756 -2.72 -1.36 31.99
CA GLY A 756 -3.95 -1.06 32.73
C GLY A 756 -4.57 0.30 32.37
N GLY A 757 -3.95 1.07 31.47
CA GLY A 757 -4.36 2.44 31.13
C GLY A 757 -5.41 2.53 30.03
N ASP A 758 -6.40 3.42 30.18
CA ASP A 758 -7.35 3.77 29.11
C ASP A 758 -6.86 4.92 28.20
N PHE A 759 -5.58 5.28 28.27
CA PHE A 759 -5.01 6.47 27.63
C PHE A 759 -4.67 6.26 26.14
N ALA A 760 -3.89 5.23 25.81
CA ALA A 760 -3.52 4.92 24.43
C ALA A 760 -4.70 4.41 23.57
N ALA A 761 -5.66 3.69 24.16
CA ALA A 761 -6.56 2.79 23.42
C ALA A 761 -7.95 3.35 23.04
N ALA A 762 -8.29 4.59 23.42
CA ALA A 762 -9.62 5.17 23.15
C ALA A 762 -9.53 6.62 22.62
N PRO A 763 -10.43 7.05 21.71
CA PRO A 763 -10.50 8.44 21.27
C PRO A 763 -10.73 9.36 22.48
N ALA A 764 -9.97 10.44 22.57
CA ALA A 764 -10.05 11.34 23.71
C ALA A 764 -11.40 12.08 23.70
N ALA A 765 -12.15 11.99 24.81
CA ALA A 765 -13.19 12.95 25.14
C ALA A 765 -12.52 14.28 25.55
N MET A 766 -11.91 14.96 24.57
CA MET A 766 -11.00 16.07 24.81
C MET A 766 -11.76 17.35 25.18
N THR A 767 -11.36 17.97 26.29
CA THR A 767 -11.88 19.25 26.80
C THR A 767 -11.33 20.45 26.00
N SER A 768 -11.52 20.40 24.67
CA SER A 768 -10.91 21.25 23.63
C SER A 768 -9.37 21.15 23.53
N PRO A 769 -8.77 21.40 22.35
CA PRO A 769 -7.39 21.83 22.31
C PRO A 769 -7.31 23.20 22.98
N ARG A 770 -6.46 23.35 24.00
CA ARG A 770 -6.14 24.67 24.55
C ARG A 770 -5.11 25.37 23.65
N PHE A 771 -5.57 25.76 22.46
CA PHE A 771 -5.16 27.06 21.96
C PHE A 771 -5.52 28.10 23.03
N GLY A 772 -4.67 29.10 23.24
CA GLY A 772 -4.96 30.14 24.23
C GLY A 772 -6.32 30.79 23.93
N GLN A 773 -7.16 30.98 24.96
CA GLN A 773 -8.37 31.81 24.80
C GLN A 773 -7.99 33.29 24.57
N THR A 774 -6.75 33.67 24.87
CA THR A 774 -5.97 34.68 24.13
C THR A 774 -5.24 33.98 22.98
N GLY A 775 -5.77 34.10 21.76
CA GLY A 775 -5.27 33.32 20.62
C GLY A 775 -3.91 33.78 20.10
N SER A 776 -3.02 32.83 19.85
CA SER A 776 -1.94 32.95 18.87
C SER A 776 -1.68 31.62 18.18
N LEU A 777 -1.23 31.67 16.92
CA LEU A 777 -0.68 30.54 16.16
C LEU A 777 0.86 30.67 16.07
N GLU A 778 1.47 31.25 17.12
CA GLU A 778 2.84 31.78 17.11
C GLU A 778 3.81 30.97 17.98
N ASP A 779 3.27 30.08 18.82
CA ASP A 779 4.04 29.15 19.67
C ASP A 779 4.27 27.82 18.95
N ASP A 780 5.51 27.32 18.99
CA ASP A 780 5.95 26.10 18.30
C ASP A 780 5.50 24.82 19.04
N ARG A 781 4.30 24.83 19.63
CA ARG A 781 3.88 23.92 20.70
C ARG A 781 2.49 23.35 20.50
N PHE A 782 2.38 22.05 20.76
CA PHE A 782 1.13 21.30 20.83
C PHE A 782 0.90 20.84 22.27
N GLN A 783 -0.32 21.01 22.79
CA GLN A 783 -0.69 20.60 24.15
C GLN A 783 -2.02 19.85 24.19
N THR A 784 -2.05 18.74 24.92
CA THR A 784 -3.25 17.92 25.17
C THR A 784 -3.38 17.57 26.64
N ARG A 785 -4.61 17.62 27.17
CA ARG A 785 -4.98 17.15 28.51
C ARG A 785 -6.00 16.04 28.38
N ARG A 786 -5.79 14.94 29.11
CA ARG A 786 -6.70 13.80 29.18
C ARG A 786 -6.93 13.39 30.63
N ASP A 787 -8.19 13.33 31.01
CA ASP A 787 -8.63 12.60 32.19
C ASP A 787 -8.94 11.15 31.78
N GLY A 788 -8.46 10.19 32.57
CA GLY A 788 -8.53 8.76 32.27
C GLY A 788 -8.33 7.92 33.53
N ARG A 789 -8.07 6.63 33.35
CA ARG A 789 -7.97 5.65 34.43
C ARG A 789 -6.84 4.65 34.18
N TYR A 790 -6.12 4.33 35.25
CA TYR A 790 -5.37 3.09 35.38
C TYR A 790 -6.22 2.07 36.13
N ARG A 791 -6.10 0.79 35.76
CA ARG A 791 -6.62 -0.36 36.49
C ARG A 791 -5.47 -1.27 36.90
N ASP A 792 -5.47 -1.74 38.14
CA ASP A 792 -4.53 -2.77 38.57
C ASP A 792 -5.05 -4.20 38.26
N ARG A 793 -4.25 -5.22 38.58
CA ARG A 793 -4.62 -6.63 38.39
C ARG A 793 -5.78 -7.10 39.30
N ASP A 794 -6.04 -6.40 40.41
CA ASP A 794 -7.22 -6.62 41.27
C ASP A 794 -8.50 -6.00 40.65
N GLY A 795 -8.37 -5.23 39.57
CA GLY A 795 -9.46 -4.52 38.89
C GLY A 795 -9.83 -3.17 39.51
N ARG A 796 -9.10 -2.71 40.53
CA ARG A 796 -9.30 -1.40 41.18
C ARG A 796 -8.98 -0.30 40.18
N SER A 797 -9.70 0.83 40.23
CA SER A 797 -9.58 1.88 39.21
C SER A 797 -9.18 3.23 39.80
N TYR A 798 -7.97 3.66 39.44
CA TYR A 798 -7.34 4.90 39.88
C TYR A 798 -7.54 5.97 38.80
N PRO A 799 -8.25 7.08 39.08
CA PRO A 799 -8.42 8.15 38.12
C PRO A 799 -7.13 8.98 38.02
N LEU A 800 -6.61 9.07 36.81
CA LEU A 800 -5.37 9.78 36.46
C LEU A 800 -5.67 10.91 35.49
N GLN A 801 -4.89 11.98 35.59
CA GLN A 801 -4.89 13.09 34.65
C GLN A 801 -3.49 13.18 34.01
N VAL A 802 -3.45 13.25 32.69
CA VAL A 802 -2.21 13.40 31.92
C VAL A 802 -2.28 14.66 31.08
N GLU A 803 -1.29 15.52 31.25
CA GLU A 803 -1.01 16.63 30.34
C GLU A 803 0.27 16.30 29.54
N LYS A 804 0.18 16.38 28.22
CA LYS A 804 1.29 16.19 27.26
C LYS A 804 1.54 17.49 26.52
N THR A 805 2.79 17.91 26.47
CA THR A 805 3.29 19.01 25.62
C THR A 805 4.31 18.44 24.65
N VAL A 806 4.21 18.81 23.37
CA VAL A 806 5.24 18.59 22.34
C VAL A 806 5.67 19.97 21.83
N ALA A 807 6.97 20.24 21.78
CA ALA A 807 7.53 21.55 21.43
C ALA A 807 8.62 21.40 20.36
N LEU A 808 8.32 21.79 19.12
CA LEU A 808 9.28 21.75 18.02
C LEU A 808 10.33 22.83 18.20
N HIS A 809 11.61 22.51 18.03
CA HIS A 809 12.67 23.50 18.18
C HIS A 809 12.61 24.55 17.05
N ARG A 810 13.07 25.78 17.34
CA ARG A 810 13.10 26.86 16.32
C ARG A 810 14.01 26.52 15.14
N ASN A 811 15.15 25.90 15.40
CA ASN A 811 16.13 25.49 14.40
C ASN A 811 16.54 24.03 14.67
N GLY A 812 16.90 23.30 13.62
CA GLY A 812 17.43 21.93 13.72
C GLY A 812 16.34 20.85 13.79
N ALA A 813 16.77 19.59 13.66
CA ALA A 813 15.90 18.43 13.59
C ALA A 813 15.59 17.85 14.98
N ALA A 814 15.04 18.67 15.88
CA ALA A 814 14.80 18.28 17.27
C ALA A 814 13.47 18.84 17.84
N PHE A 815 12.92 18.14 18.84
CA PHE A 815 11.74 18.57 19.58
C PHE A 815 11.70 18.00 21.01
N ASP A 816 11.14 18.77 21.93
CA ASP A 816 10.95 18.35 23.32
C ASP A 816 9.55 17.79 23.56
N ILE A 817 9.44 16.83 24.46
CA ILE A 817 8.18 16.26 24.94
C ILE A 817 8.19 16.30 26.47
N ALA A 818 7.08 16.75 27.06
CA ALA A 818 6.87 16.71 28.50
C ALA A 818 5.51 16.09 28.83
N TRP A 819 5.51 15.09 29.71
CA TRP A 819 4.32 14.49 30.30
C TRP A 819 4.23 14.87 31.77
N THR A 820 3.05 15.29 32.20
CA THR A 820 2.72 15.62 33.58
C THR A 820 1.57 14.73 34.01
N VAL A 821 1.85 13.75 34.87
CA VAL A 821 0.90 12.72 35.32
C VAL A 821 0.50 13.04 36.75
N ARG A 822 -0.81 13.14 37.00
CA ARG A 822 -1.39 13.49 38.31
C ARG A 822 -2.39 12.44 38.77
N ASN A 823 -2.28 12.03 40.04
CA ASN A 823 -3.31 11.24 40.70
C ASN A 823 -4.47 12.17 41.10
N THR A 824 -5.66 11.96 40.53
CA THR A 824 -6.88 12.74 40.86
C THR A 824 -7.83 11.97 41.78
N GLY A 825 -7.39 10.82 42.30
CA GLY A 825 -8.14 9.94 43.19
C GLY A 825 -8.00 10.31 44.67
N ARG A 826 -8.33 9.34 45.52
CA ARG A 826 -8.24 9.44 47.00
C ARG A 826 -7.31 8.38 47.62
N GLU A 827 -6.77 7.49 46.79
CA GLU A 827 -5.86 6.41 47.19
C GLU A 827 -4.53 6.57 46.43
N PRO A 828 -3.38 6.22 47.02
CA PRO A 828 -2.11 6.20 46.30
C PRO A 828 -2.16 5.19 45.15
N VAL A 829 -1.48 5.50 44.05
CA VAL A 829 -1.44 4.66 42.85
C VAL A 829 0.01 4.33 42.47
N ARG A 830 0.25 3.04 42.23
CA ARG A 830 1.55 2.49 41.83
C ARG A 830 1.43 1.68 40.56
N CYS A 831 2.18 2.08 39.54
CA CYS A 831 2.25 1.44 38.23
C CYS A 831 3.53 1.86 37.51
N ARG A 832 3.64 1.60 36.20
CA ARG A 832 4.74 2.08 35.36
C ARG A 832 4.20 2.93 34.23
N PHE A 833 4.75 4.14 34.09
CA PHE A 833 4.45 5.01 32.96
C PHE A 833 5.42 4.71 31.81
N ALA A 834 4.88 4.45 30.62
CA ALA A 834 5.68 4.08 29.46
C ALA A 834 5.10 4.69 28.16
N PRO A 835 5.58 5.85 27.69
CA PRO A 835 5.22 6.33 26.36
C PRO A 835 5.77 5.40 25.27
N GLU A 836 4.86 4.94 24.41
CA GLU A 836 5.14 4.12 23.22
C GLU A 836 5.54 5.01 22.05
N TRP A 837 6.66 4.66 21.42
CA TRP A 837 7.12 5.15 20.12
C TRP A 837 7.08 4.00 19.10
N ASN A 838 6.64 4.29 17.88
CA ASN A 838 6.66 3.36 16.75
C ASN A 838 7.44 4.00 15.59
N LEU A 839 8.48 3.34 15.10
CA LEU A 839 9.46 3.91 14.15
C LEU A 839 9.80 3.00 12.98
N ALA A 840 9.72 3.50 11.75
CA ALA A 840 10.11 2.81 10.52
C ALA A 840 11.58 3.08 10.18
N LEU A 841 12.48 2.18 10.61
CA LEU A 841 13.94 2.31 10.37
C LEU A 841 14.41 1.60 9.08
N TYR A 842 13.58 0.70 8.55
CA TYR A 842 13.76 -0.13 7.34
C TYR A 842 14.95 -1.11 7.32
N ASP A 843 16.16 -0.69 7.69
CA ASP A 843 17.37 -1.54 7.73
C ASP A 843 17.50 -2.37 9.03
N GLY A 844 16.55 -2.21 9.95
CA GLY A 844 16.54 -2.81 11.29
C GLY A 844 17.14 -1.91 12.36
N GLY A 845 17.90 -0.88 12.00
CA GLY A 845 18.65 -0.03 12.93
C GLY A 845 19.65 -0.79 13.81
N ALA A 846 20.47 -0.05 14.53
CA ALA A 846 21.33 -0.62 15.56
C ALA A 846 21.48 0.34 16.75
N TYR A 847 21.38 -0.19 17.97
CA TYR A 847 21.80 0.54 19.16
C TYR A 847 23.32 0.62 19.22
N ALA A 848 23.88 1.81 19.45
CA ALA A 848 25.31 1.99 19.63
C ALA A 848 25.65 2.08 21.13
N PRO A 849 26.36 1.10 21.72
CA PRO A 849 26.77 1.20 23.12
C PRO A 849 27.85 2.28 23.33
N GLU A 850 27.86 2.83 24.54
CA GLU A 850 28.96 3.67 25.03
C GLU A 850 30.27 2.87 25.08
N GLY A 851 31.42 3.56 25.01
CA GLY A 851 32.74 2.91 25.10
C GLY A 851 33.30 2.33 23.80
N GLY A 852 32.52 2.31 22.71
CA GLY A 852 32.99 1.88 21.38
C GLY A 852 32.81 0.39 21.08
N GLU A 853 31.89 -0.27 21.77
CA GLU A 853 31.48 -1.65 21.43
C GLU A 853 30.73 -1.73 20.09
N PRO A 854 30.62 -2.92 19.46
CA PRO A 854 29.84 -3.10 18.24
C PRO A 854 28.37 -2.74 18.41
N ALA A 855 27.77 -2.13 17.37
CA ALA A 855 26.36 -1.77 17.40
C ALA A 855 25.45 -3.01 17.36
N VAL A 856 24.41 -3.03 18.21
CA VAL A 856 23.53 -4.18 18.47
C VAL A 856 22.23 -4.05 17.64
N PRO A 857 21.86 -5.06 16.83
CA PRO A 857 20.61 -5.04 16.05
C PRO A 857 19.35 -4.98 16.94
N LEU A 858 18.38 -4.14 16.58
CA LEU A 858 17.21 -3.81 17.41
C LEU A 858 16.04 -4.81 17.30
N ASP A 859 16.33 -6.11 17.24
CA ASP A 859 15.29 -7.13 17.00
C ASP A 859 14.36 -7.33 18.22
N SER A 860 14.94 -7.56 19.39
CA SER A 860 14.24 -7.65 20.67
C SER A 860 15.25 -7.37 21.80
N VAL A 861 15.34 -6.10 22.22
CA VAL A 861 16.38 -5.59 23.12
C VAL A 861 15.77 -4.91 24.33
N ARG A 862 16.15 -5.37 25.54
CA ARG A 862 15.97 -4.63 26.79
C ARG A 862 17.28 -3.91 27.12
N LEU A 863 17.20 -2.63 27.42
CA LEU A 863 18.28 -1.85 28.03
C LEU A 863 17.89 -1.52 29.48
N ASP A 864 18.85 -1.64 30.39
CA ASP A 864 18.74 -1.19 31.77
C ASP A 864 18.54 0.33 31.86
N ARG A 865 18.41 0.86 33.08
CA ARG A 865 18.12 2.28 33.31
C ARG A 865 19.18 3.22 32.71
N ARG A 866 18.77 4.06 31.75
CA ARG A 866 19.62 5.09 31.09
C ARG A 866 18.99 6.48 31.15
N ARG A 867 19.82 7.51 30.94
CA ARG A 867 19.38 8.88 30.61
C ARG A 867 19.42 9.20 29.12
N GLU A 868 20.10 8.39 28.32
CA GLU A 868 20.32 8.64 26.90
C GLU A 868 20.13 7.36 26.09
N LEU A 869 19.65 7.52 24.85
CA LEU A 869 19.55 6.46 23.85
C LEU A 869 20.00 6.99 22.50
N ALA A 870 20.84 6.23 21.79
CA ALA A 870 21.24 6.51 20.42
C ALA A 870 20.97 5.28 19.53
N VAL A 871 20.19 5.48 18.46
CA VAL A 871 19.87 4.46 17.46
C VAL A 871 20.42 4.90 16.10
N LEU A 872 21.38 4.14 15.58
CA LEU A 872 21.93 4.34 14.25
C LEU A 872 20.98 3.78 13.20
N VAL A 873 20.77 4.52 12.11
CA VAL A 873 19.98 4.12 10.94
C VAL A 873 20.85 4.31 9.69
N PRO A 874 21.75 3.36 9.38
CA PRO A 874 22.67 3.42 8.26
C PRO A 874 22.05 3.85 6.92
N LEU A 875 20.83 3.36 6.61
CA LEU A 875 20.13 3.64 5.34
C LEU A 875 19.86 5.13 5.11
N HIS A 876 19.54 5.87 6.18
CA HIS A 876 19.28 7.32 6.17
C HIS A 876 20.48 8.12 6.72
N ARG A 877 21.66 7.49 6.86
CA ARG A 877 22.92 8.12 7.35
C ARG A 877 22.73 8.94 8.64
N ALA A 878 21.80 8.50 9.48
CA ALA A 878 21.30 9.25 10.63
C ALA A 878 21.53 8.50 11.95
N ALA A 879 21.60 9.25 13.04
CA ALA A 879 21.38 8.73 14.39
C ALA A 879 20.15 9.41 15.01
N LEU A 880 19.24 8.61 15.56
CA LEU A 880 18.12 9.07 16.37
C LEU A 880 18.57 9.12 17.83
N ARG A 881 18.45 10.28 18.48
CA ARG A 881 18.78 10.45 19.91
C ARG A 881 17.55 10.74 20.74
N TRP A 882 17.56 10.23 21.97
CA TRP A 882 16.67 10.64 23.06
C TRP A 882 17.50 11.01 24.28
N GLU A 883 17.31 12.22 24.80
CA GLU A 883 17.76 12.65 26.12
C GLU A 883 16.57 12.58 27.09
N LEU A 884 16.73 11.94 28.25
CA LEU A 884 15.66 11.62 29.19
C LEU A 884 15.85 12.39 30.51
N GLY A 885 14.83 13.14 30.92
CA GLY A 885 14.88 13.93 32.16
C GLY A 885 14.95 13.08 33.44
N ASN A 886 14.52 11.81 33.37
CA ASN A 886 14.60 10.81 34.43
C ASN A 886 15.05 9.47 33.83
N GLU A 887 15.71 8.61 34.61
CA GLU A 887 16.24 7.33 34.14
C GLU A 887 15.14 6.29 33.84
N ALA A 888 15.05 5.89 32.57
CA ALA A 888 14.10 4.88 32.08
C ALA A 888 14.81 3.57 31.76
N GLU A 889 14.16 2.42 31.97
CA GLU A 889 14.48 1.24 31.15
C GLU A 889 14.01 1.51 29.71
N VAL A 890 14.66 0.90 28.72
CA VAL A 890 14.21 0.98 27.31
C VAL A 890 13.92 -0.41 26.78
N TRP A 891 12.70 -0.67 26.33
CA TRP A 891 12.30 -1.94 25.72
C TRP A 891 12.06 -1.72 24.22
N ILE A 892 12.75 -2.47 23.36
CA ILE A 892 12.75 -2.28 21.91
C ILE A 892 12.42 -3.60 21.21
N HIS A 893 11.47 -3.61 20.28
CA HIS A 893 11.10 -4.81 19.51
C HIS A 893 10.78 -4.51 18.05
N ALA A 894 11.27 -5.33 17.12
CA ALA A 894 10.94 -5.27 15.71
C ALA A 894 9.53 -5.83 15.42
N VAL A 895 8.65 -4.95 14.94
CA VAL A 895 7.30 -5.30 14.49
C VAL A 895 7.38 -6.00 13.14
N ARG A 896 6.83 -7.21 13.06
CA ARG A 896 6.72 -7.99 11.82
C ARG A 896 5.31 -8.53 11.62
N THR A 897 4.91 -8.64 10.36
CA THR A 897 3.64 -9.20 9.91
C THR A 897 3.86 -10.47 9.11
N ALA A 898 3.05 -11.50 9.34
CA ALA A 898 2.98 -12.66 8.45
C ALA A 898 2.23 -12.26 7.16
N THR A 899 2.92 -12.33 6.03
CA THR A 899 2.43 -11.90 4.71
C THR A 899 2.55 -13.02 3.69
N GLN A 900 1.58 -13.12 2.78
CA GLN A 900 1.68 -14.00 1.62
C GLN A 900 2.56 -13.38 0.53
N ALA A 901 3.39 -14.23 -0.09
CA ALA A 901 4.22 -13.97 -1.26
C ALA A 901 4.06 -15.14 -2.26
N GLU A 902 4.64 -15.00 -3.45
CA GLU A 902 4.52 -16.00 -4.53
C GLU A 902 5.09 -17.38 -4.17
N ASP A 903 6.10 -17.45 -3.29
CA ASP A 903 6.74 -18.68 -2.82
C ASP A 903 6.26 -19.15 -1.44
N GLY A 904 5.21 -18.54 -0.89
CA GLY A 904 4.58 -18.92 0.38
C GLY A 904 4.51 -17.79 1.41
N PHE A 905 4.52 -18.15 2.70
CA PHE A 905 4.41 -17.18 3.79
C PHE A 905 5.77 -16.68 4.26
N ARG A 906 5.91 -15.35 4.38
CA ARG A 906 7.13 -14.67 4.82
C ARG A 906 6.84 -13.72 5.99
N LEU A 907 7.87 -13.39 6.76
CA LEU A 907 7.83 -12.32 7.75
C LEU A 907 8.30 -11.01 7.12
N THR A 908 7.41 -10.02 7.04
CA THR A 908 7.75 -8.68 6.54
C THR A 908 7.90 -7.71 7.72
N TYR A 909 9.00 -6.97 7.74
CA TYR A 909 9.27 -5.90 8.72
C TYR A 909 8.28 -4.74 8.56
N GLN A 910 7.83 -4.13 9.66
CA GLN A 910 6.90 -3.00 9.64
C GLN A 910 7.27 -1.84 10.58
N GLY A 911 8.36 -1.92 11.34
CA GLY A 911 8.77 -0.88 12.28
C GLY A 911 9.44 -1.44 13.54
N HIS A 912 9.81 -0.57 14.47
CA HIS A 912 10.15 -0.93 15.84
C HIS A 912 9.19 -0.25 16.81
N LEU A 913 8.78 -0.97 17.85
CA LEU A 913 8.18 -0.42 19.06
C LEU A 913 9.31 -0.13 20.05
N LEU A 914 9.38 1.10 20.56
CA LEU A 914 10.23 1.50 21.69
C LEU A 914 9.34 1.97 22.85
N LEU A 915 9.61 1.49 24.07
CA LEU A 915 8.96 1.91 25.31
C LEU A 915 10.02 2.44 26.28
N PHE A 916 9.79 3.63 26.84
CA PHE A 916 10.65 4.22 27.87
C PHE A 916 9.97 4.07 29.23
N VAL A 917 10.39 3.10 30.03
CA VAL A 917 9.64 2.65 31.21
C VAL A 917 10.17 3.30 32.49
N TRP A 918 9.32 4.10 33.13
CA TRP A 918 9.55 4.67 34.45
C TRP A 918 8.59 4.06 35.48
N ASP A 919 9.05 3.84 36.72
CA ASP A 919 8.16 3.52 37.83
C ASP A 919 7.42 4.80 38.28
N LEU A 920 6.12 4.66 38.61
CA LEU A 920 5.22 5.74 39.01
C LEU A 920 4.65 5.41 40.39
N ASP A 921 4.84 6.31 41.36
CA ASP A 921 4.28 6.22 42.72
C ASP A 921 3.69 7.59 43.09
N LEU A 922 2.36 7.69 43.09
CA LEU A 922 1.64 8.97 43.27
C LEU A 922 0.62 8.89 44.40
N GLU A 923 0.91 9.62 45.48
CA GLU A 923 -0.07 9.95 46.52
C GLU A 923 -1.23 10.82 45.96
N PRO A 924 -2.41 10.84 46.62
CA PRO A 924 -3.57 11.61 46.16
C PRO A 924 -3.26 13.09 45.90
N GLY A 925 -3.62 13.57 44.71
CA GLY A 925 -3.38 14.95 44.28
C GLY A 925 -1.96 15.25 43.77
N VAL A 926 -0.98 14.40 44.08
CA VAL A 926 0.43 14.57 43.69
C VAL A 926 0.61 14.38 42.18
N THR A 927 1.63 15.06 41.64
CA THR A 927 1.93 15.16 40.21
C THR A 927 3.41 14.88 39.97
N GLN A 928 3.73 14.00 39.01
CA GLN A 928 5.09 13.68 38.57
C GLN A 928 5.27 14.09 37.11
N THR A 929 6.46 14.55 36.74
CA THR A 929 6.78 15.02 35.38
C THR A 929 7.89 14.20 34.76
N PHE A 930 7.69 13.80 33.51
CA PHE A 930 8.64 13.08 32.66
C PHE A 930 8.96 13.96 31.44
N ARG A 931 10.21 13.90 30.96
CA ARG A 931 10.67 14.68 29.81
C ARG A 931 11.54 13.83 28.90
N GLN A 932 11.39 14.07 27.60
CA GLN A 932 12.27 13.57 26.55
C GLN A 932 12.63 14.75 25.63
N SER A 933 13.88 14.89 25.24
CA SER A 933 14.24 15.63 24.02
C SER A 933 14.61 14.61 22.95
N PHE A 934 14.08 14.78 21.74
CA PHE A 934 14.36 13.92 20.59
C PHE A 934 15.10 14.71 19.52
N ALA A 935 16.11 14.10 18.89
CA ALA A 935 16.86 14.71 17.80
C ALA A 935 17.23 13.69 16.70
N VAL A 936 17.33 14.17 15.46
CA VAL A 936 17.92 13.47 14.32
C VAL A 936 19.28 14.09 13.99
N GLU A 937 20.36 13.32 14.12
CA GLU A 937 21.71 13.71 13.71
C GLU A 937 22.02 13.18 12.31
N HIS A 938 22.19 14.08 11.34
CA HIS A 938 22.51 13.76 9.95
C HIS A 938 24.02 13.60 9.70
N GLY A 939 24.37 12.78 8.71
CA GLY A 939 25.76 12.60 8.25
C GLY A 939 26.61 11.71 9.16
N VAL A 940 25.97 10.82 9.93
CA VAL A 940 26.64 9.86 10.82
C VAL A 940 27.21 8.73 9.96
N ALA A 941 28.51 8.83 9.66
CA ALA A 941 29.24 7.81 8.90
C ALA A 941 29.31 6.50 9.68
N THR A 942 28.60 5.47 9.20
CA THR A 942 28.66 4.13 9.79
C THR A 942 29.88 3.37 9.26
N THR A 943 30.45 2.49 10.08
CA THR A 943 31.74 1.80 9.82
C THR A 943 31.74 0.80 8.66
N ARG A 944 30.67 0.76 7.84
CA ARG A 944 30.63 0.05 6.55
C ARG A 944 31.19 0.87 5.37
N GLU A 945 31.45 2.17 5.53
CA GLU A 945 32.12 3.01 4.52
C GLU A 945 33.64 3.17 4.78
N ALA A 946 34.24 2.37 5.67
CA ALA A 946 35.64 2.47 6.13
C ALA A 946 36.50 1.26 5.71
#